data_AF-A0A4R1UTY2-F1
#
_entry.id   AF-A0A4R1UTY2-F1
#
_cell.length_a   1.000
_cell.length_b   1.000
_cell.length_c   1.000
_cell.angle_alpha   90.00
_cell.angle_beta   90.00
_cell.angle_gamma   90.00
#
_symmetry.space_group_name_H-M   'P 1'
#
loop_
_entity.id
_entity.type
_entity.pdbx_description
1 polymer ?
#
loop_
_entity_poly.entity_id
_entity_poly.type
_entity_poly.pdbx_seq_one_letter_code
_entity_poly.pdbx_strand_id
1 'polypeptide(L)'
;MILRRRLLLTASLTVAGLTPVTGAWAQSAPSPIPGTPVPASSVPVTASTLVQKPAPKGAPNILIVLLDDVGFGAASTFGGPAQTTALDALAHDGLRFNRFHTAGICSPSRAALLTGRNPHATGIGAVMNTADGRPGYTGYHGKDTATIAEILRENGYSTAAFGKWHQTPDWEMSPSGPFDRWPTGEGFESFYGFIGGETNEFEPTLFNGTTPTMRPAGTGYHLSEDLAAHSIDWLRRQHSVTPDKPFFLYLATGGIHAPIQVPKPWIDRYRGQFDQGWDKLREEIFAREKRLGVIPKDARLTPRPAELPAWDSLSAEEKAFSSRLMEAYAAYLAHTDAQVGKVVQALKDSGQYDNTVIVYLVGDNGASMEGGTAGSLSYLRGLIGFPAPPVTDARLDDIGTRNAYAHVNAAWAWATDTPFPWGKSMAGHLGAIRNPMVITWPNGIKDKGGLRSQFGHINDVVPTLLDIVGIEAPKSVDGIAQKPMNGVSLRYTFDAPKAAERHNTQYFEVFGRRSIYHDGWFAMANHGPVPWKVALQDTDPAKDVWQLYDLRSDFSESTDLAAKEPARLEDMKRLFEQEAAANQVLPISGPKLFGRGLPDLAAGVKQATFHAGAVGIPETALPKVQNRSWGISATLRTDPAAQGVVAAVGGESAGWTIFVDAGHHAVFRYRAYDLQTLDLRSAAPLSAGQHRIDVDIAYQGQGFANGADVTLNIDGHREDAGKLRMTLPTYFTIDETFDVGIDRGSPVGDYPADAAPGYAFAGGAIGEVTISQK
;
A
#
# COMPACT_ATOMS: atom_id res chain seq x y z
N MET A 1 52.71 -20.78 25.72
CA MET A 1 54.15 -21.13 25.86
C MET A 1 54.77 -21.10 24.47
N ILE A 2 55.67 -20.14 24.21
CA ILE A 2 56.69 -20.10 23.12
C ILE A 2 56.15 -20.15 21.67
N LEU A 3 55.90 -19.01 21.00
CA LEU A 3 56.83 -18.16 20.24
C LEU A 3 57.54 -18.86 19.05
N ARG A 4 57.18 -18.51 17.81
CA ARG A 4 58.08 -18.57 16.65
C ARG A 4 57.93 -17.33 15.76
N ARG A 5 59.04 -16.60 15.66
CA ARG A 5 59.34 -15.50 14.76
C ARG A 5 59.44 -15.99 13.31
N ARG A 6 59.08 -15.13 12.34
CA ARG A 6 59.76 -15.07 11.04
C ARG A 6 60.10 -13.62 10.69
N LEU A 7 61.37 -13.45 10.32
CA LEU A 7 62.00 -12.26 9.77
C LEU A 7 61.34 -11.84 8.45
N LEU A 8 61.31 -10.54 8.18
CA LEU A 8 61.40 -10.00 6.82
C LEU A 8 62.40 -8.84 6.82
N LEU A 9 63.36 -8.95 5.90
CA LEU A 9 64.45 -8.03 5.65
C LEU A 9 63.96 -6.76 4.94
N THR A 10 64.43 -5.60 5.42
CA THR A 10 64.92 -4.41 4.70
C THR A 10 64.45 -4.14 3.27
N ALA A 11 63.96 -2.92 3.01
CA ALA A 11 64.77 -1.86 2.39
C ALA A 11 63.94 -0.58 2.15
N SER A 12 64.49 0.55 2.57
CA SER A 12 64.06 1.90 2.21
C SER A 12 64.39 2.19 0.75
N LEU A 13 63.49 2.83 0.00
CA LEU A 13 63.87 3.53 -1.23
C LEU A 13 63.03 4.81 -1.45
N THR A 14 63.79 5.89 -1.45
CA THR A 14 63.64 7.21 -2.07
C THR A 14 62.58 7.40 -3.15
N VAL A 15 61.87 8.52 -3.00
CA VAL A 15 61.00 9.18 -3.98
C VAL A 15 61.81 9.62 -5.20
N ALA A 16 61.43 9.14 -6.38
CA ALA A 16 61.83 9.70 -7.67
C ALA A 16 60.56 10.10 -8.44
N GLY A 17 60.50 11.37 -8.84
CA GLY A 17 59.38 11.93 -9.58
C GLY A 17 59.24 11.31 -10.97
N LEU A 18 57.99 11.04 -11.36
CA LEU A 18 57.63 10.70 -12.72
C LEU A 18 56.64 11.75 -13.24
N THR A 19 57.06 12.38 -14.34
CA THR A 19 56.36 13.32 -15.20
C THR A 19 55.07 12.72 -15.79
N PRO A 20 53.99 13.51 -15.97
CA PRO A 20 52.78 13.03 -16.61
C PRO A 20 52.99 12.87 -18.12
N VAL A 21 52.60 11.71 -18.65
CA VAL A 21 52.49 11.45 -20.08
C VAL A 21 51.19 12.10 -20.58
N THR A 22 51.31 13.22 -21.28
CA THR A 22 50.19 13.82 -22.01
C THR A 22 50.05 13.15 -23.38
N GLY A 23 49.15 12.16 -23.48
CA GLY A 23 48.70 11.65 -24.78
C GLY A 23 47.73 12.64 -25.42
N ALA A 24 48.20 13.43 -26.38
CA ALA A 24 47.37 14.32 -27.18
C ALA A 24 46.64 13.50 -28.27
N TRP A 25 45.33 13.32 -28.12
CA TRP A 25 44.46 12.98 -29.25
C TRP A 25 44.16 14.28 -30.00
N ALA A 26 44.92 14.55 -31.05
CA ALA A 26 44.64 15.67 -31.95
C ALA A 26 43.44 15.32 -32.84
N GLN A 27 42.25 15.83 -32.51
CA GLN A 27 41.17 15.97 -33.50
C GLN A 27 41.60 17.04 -34.50
N SER A 28 41.66 16.71 -35.78
CA SER A 28 41.89 17.67 -36.85
C SER A 28 40.72 18.66 -36.91
N ALA A 29 40.94 19.87 -36.40
CA ALA A 29 40.00 20.97 -36.57
C ALA A 29 39.88 21.35 -38.06
N PRO A 30 38.66 21.58 -38.59
CA PRO A 30 38.50 22.09 -39.94
C PRO A 30 39.13 23.50 -40.05
N SER A 31 39.67 23.81 -41.23
CA SER A 31 40.30 25.11 -41.51
C SER A 31 39.32 26.26 -41.26
N PRO A 32 39.75 27.38 -40.66
CA PRO A 32 38.87 28.50 -40.38
C PRO A 32 38.43 29.17 -41.68
N ILE A 33 37.11 29.28 -41.88
CA ILE A 33 36.52 30.16 -42.87
C ILE A 33 36.86 31.61 -42.45
N PRO A 34 37.36 32.49 -43.34
CA PRO A 34 37.61 33.89 -42.99
C PRO A 34 36.27 34.61 -42.74
N GLY A 35 35.82 34.58 -41.48
CA GLY A 35 34.70 35.35 -40.99
C GLY A 35 35.20 36.63 -40.30
N THR A 36 34.52 37.74 -40.57
CA THR A 36 34.70 39.02 -39.87
C THR A 36 34.71 38.83 -38.35
N PRO A 37 35.57 39.54 -37.59
CA PRO A 37 35.62 39.41 -36.14
C PRO A 37 34.28 39.87 -35.54
N VAL A 38 33.49 38.92 -35.05
CA VAL A 38 32.36 39.22 -34.17
C VAL A 38 32.97 39.74 -32.87
N PRO A 39 32.58 40.94 -32.37
CA PRO A 39 33.09 41.41 -31.11
C PRO A 39 32.73 40.37 -30.05
N ALA A 40 33.75 39.86 -29.35
CA ALA A 40 33.54 39.02 -28.19
C ALA A 40 32.78 39.85 -27.15
N SER A 41 31.46 39.68 -27.15
CA SER A 41 30.60 40.10 -26.06
C SER A 41 31.06 39.32 -24.83
N SER A 42 31.96 39.90 -24.05
CA SER A 42 32.34 39.41 -22.73
C SER A 42 31.16 39.61 -21.79
N VAL A 43 30.11 38.79 -21.92
CA VAL A 43 29.13 38.64 -20.85
C VAL A 43 29.91 38.05 -19.68
N PRO A 44 30.03 38.75 -18.54
CA PRO A 44 30.64 38.16 -17.37
C PRO A 44 29.80 36.94 -16.99
N VAL A 45 30.35 35.73 -17.16
CA VAL A 45 29.75 34.53 -16.58
C VAL A 45 30.02 34.64 -15.08
N THR A 46 29.09 35.26 -14.34
CA THR A 46 29.07 35.12 -12.88
C THR A 46 28.92 33.63 -12.59
N ALA A 47 29.91 33.03 -11.94
CA ALA A 47 29.82 31.66 -11.48
C ALA A 47 28.54 31.53 -10.66
N SER A 48 27.57 30.77 -11.18
CA SER A 48 26.38 30.41 -10.42
C SER A 48 26.84 29.49 -9.30
N THR A 49 26.98 30.03 -8.09
CA THR A 49 27.11 29.19 -6.90
C THR A 49 25.81 28.43 -6.77
N LEU A 50 25.88 27.10 -6.86
CA LEU A 50 24.77 26.22 -6.50
C LEU A 50 24.49 26.41 -5.00
N VAL A 51 23.58 27.33 -4.68
CA VAL A 51 23.13 27.56 -3.31
C VAL A 51 21.95 26.61 -3.07
N GLN A 52 22.16 25.58 -2.24
CA GLN A 52 21.04 24.80 -1.72
C GLN A 52 20.17 25.72 -0.86
N LYS A 53 18.87 25.78 -1.16
CA LYS A 53 17.92 26.56 -0.36
C LYS A 53 17.84 25.95 1.04
N PRO A 54 18.20 26.67 2.11
CA PRO A 54 18.04 26.16 3.46
C PRO A 54 16.56 26.13 3.86
N ALA A 55 16.20 25.21 4.75
CA ALA A 55 14.90 25.22 5.39
C ALA A 55 14.70 26.49 6.24
N PRO A 56 13.45 26.91 6.50
CA PRO A 56 13.18 28.01 7.43
C PRO A 56 13.87 27.79 8.78
N LYS A 57 14.38 28.88 9.37
CA LYS A 57 15.14 28.79 10.62
C LYS A 57 14.26 28.20 11.74
N GLY A 58 14.73 27.13 12.36
CA GLY A 58 14.00 26.45 13.45
C GLY A 58 12.84 25.59 12.98
N ALA A 59 12.73 25.33 11.67
CA ALA A 59 11.73 24.45 11.11
C ALA A 59 11.75 23.07 11.80
N PRO A 60 10.58 22.51 12.18
CA PRO A 60 10.53 21.21 12.81
C PRO A 60 10.78 20.10 11.79
N ASN A 61 11.21 18.95 12.30
CA ASN A 61 11.11 17.71 11.53
C ASN A 61 9.65 17.30 11.38
N ILE A 62 9.35 16.47 10.39
CA ILE A 62 8.00 15.97 10.13
C ILE A 62 8.06 14.45 10.05
N LEU A 63 7.22 13.78 10.84
CA LEU A 63 6.92 12.36 10.72
C LEU A 63 5.42 12.19 10.48
N ILE A 64 5.06 11.62 9.35
CA ILE A 64 3.70 11.14 9.10
C ILE A 64 3.70 9.63 9.30
N VAL A 65 2.82 9.15 10.18
CA VAL A 65 2.50 7.73 10.33
C VAL A 65 1.11 7.51 9.77
N LEU A 66 0.98 6.56 8.83
CA LEU A 66 -0.30 6.17 8.23
C LEU A 66 -0.46 4.65 8.33
N LEU A 67 -1.55 4.18 8.95
CA LEU A 67 -1.92 2.77 8.87
C LEU A 67 -3.02 2.55 7.82
N ASP A 68 -3.32 1.28 7.56
CA ASP A 68 -4.10 0.83 6.41
C ASP A 68 -5.35 0.08 6.92
N ASP A 69 -6.54 0.49 6.48
CA ASP A 69 -7.82 -0.20 6.81
C ASP A 69 -8.17 -0.31 8.32
N VAL A 70 -7.77 0.66 9.14
CA VAL A 70 -8.07 0.65 10.58
C VAL A 70 -9.33 1.46 10.87
N GLY A 71 -10.32 0.83 11.51
CA GLY A 71 -11.57 1.50 11.86
C GLY A 71 -11.46 2.49 13.03
N PHE A 72 -12.43 3.40 13.14
CA PHE A 72 -12.40 4.51 14.11
C PHE A 72 -12.22 4.06 15.56
N GLY A 73 -12.97 3.02 15.95
CA GLY A 73 -12.99 2.41 17.27
C GLY A 73 -12.10 1.17 17.37
N ALA A 74 -11.04 1.03 16.58
CA ALA A 74 -10.12 -0.10 16.64
C ALA A 74 -9.00 0.08 17.70
N ALA A 75 -8.47 1.30 17.83
CA ALA A 75 -7.35 1.63 18.71
C ALA A 75 -7.78 2.00 20.15
N SER A 76 -7.03 1.56 21.16
CA SER A 76 -7.32 1.84 22.58
C SER A 76 -7.46 3.34 22.89
N THR A 77 -6.66 4.17 22.21
CA THR A 77 -6.68 5.64 22.32
C THR A 77 -8.05 6.25 22.04
N PHE A 78 -8.83 5.59 21.18
CA PHE A 78 -10.17 5.99 20.78
C PHE A 78 -11.25 5.01 21.26
N GLY A 79 -10.95 4.14 22.24
CA GLY A 79 -11.92 3.24 22.88
C GLY A 79 -11.98 1.83 22.31
N GLY A 80 -11.11 1.51 21.35
CA GLY A 80 -11.03 0.19 20.72
C GLY A 80 -10.35 -0.89 21.56
N PRO A 81 -10.40 -2.16 21.09
CA PRO A 81 -9.84 -3.30 21.81
C PRO A 81 -8.32 -3.47 21.63
N ALA A 82 -7.73 -2.97 20.55
CA ALA A 82 -6.30 -3.15 20.29
C ALA A 82 -5.47 -2.19 21.17
N GLN A 83 -4.46 -2.73 21.85
CA GLN A 83 -3.56 -1.93 22.69
C GLN A 83 -2.55 -1.16 21.82
N THR A 84 -2.77 0.15 21.65
CA THR A 84 -1.92 1.04 20.84
C THR A 84 -1.15 2.01 21.75
N THR A 85 -0.17 1.47 22.47
CA THR A 85 0.59 2.19 23.50
C THR A 85 1.43 3.36 22.97
N ALA A 86 1.95 3.28 21.74
CA ALA A 86 2.70 4.37 21.14
C ALA A 86 1.76 5.52 20.76
N LEU A 87 0.62 5.20 20.15
CA LEU A 87 -0.46 6.17 19.89
C LEU A 87 -1.00 6.80 21.19
N ASP A 88 -1.18 6.02 22.26
CA ASP A 88 -1.61 6.54 23.57
C ASP A 88 -0.61 7.57 24.12
N ALA A 89 0.69 7.29 24.03
CA ALA A 89 1.74 8.21 24.47
C ALA A 89 1.79 9.49 23.61
N LEU A 90 1.68 9.35 22.29
CA LEU A 90 1.60 10.50 21.38
C LEU A 90 0.35 11.34 21.66
N ALA A 91 -0.80 10.71 21.86
CA ALA A 91 -2.05 11.38 22.18
C ALA A 91 -1.95 12.16 23.51
N HIS A 92 -1.25 11.61 24.51
CA HIS A 92 -0.98 12.31 25.76
C HIS A 92 -0.13 13.57 25.55
N ASP A 93 0.92 13.50 24.72
CA ASP A 93 1.80 14.66 24.46
C ASP A 93 1.25 15.61 23.38
N GLY A 94 0.18 15.23 22.67
CA GLY A 94 -0.37 15.91 21.53
C GLY A 94 -1.88 16.20 21.62
N LEU A 95 -2.51 16.27 20.45
CA LEU A 95 -3.93 16.54 20.26
C LEU A 95 -4.60 15.37 19.54
N ARG A 96 -5.76 14.96 20.03
CA ARG A 96 -6.63 13.95 19.39
C ARG A 96 -7.69 14.65 18.55
N PHE A 97 -7.97 14.14 17.36
CA PHE A 97 -9.02 14.61 16.46
C PHE A 97 -10.05 13.50 16.25
N ASN A 98 -11.32 13.76 16.58
CA ASN A 98 -12.43 12.78 16.51
C ASN A 98 -13.43 13.04 15.38
N ARG A 99 -13.31 14.17 14.68
CA ARG A 99 -14.09 14.55 13.49
C ARG A 99 -13.17 14.79 12.28
N PHE A 100 -12.12 13.98 12.18
CA PHE A 100 -11.22 13.95 11.04
C PHE A 100 -11.67 12.89 10.03
N HIS A 101 -11.55 13.20 8.74
CA HIS A 101 -12.07 12.36 7.67
C HIS A 101 -11.00 12.09 6.59
N THR A 102 -11.18 11.01 5.86
CA THR A 102 -10.35 10.53 4.77
C THR A 102 -11.21 10.39 3.51
N ALA A 103 -10.62 10.01 2.38
CA ALA A 103 -11.39 9.81 1.14
C ALA A 103 -12.30 8.56 1.19
N GLY A 104 -12.11 7.67 2.17
CA GLY A 104 -12.89 6.44 2.31
C GLY A 104 -12.32 5.23 1.57
N ILE A 105 -11.17 5.37 0.90
CA ILE A 105 -10.38 4.27 0.32
C ILE A 105 -8.91 4.69 0.12
N CYS A 106 -7.99 3.72 0.11
CA CYS A 106 -6.55 3.93 0.33
C CYS A 106 -5.84 4.84 -0.68
N SER A 107 -5.83 4.55 -1.98
CA SER A 107 -5.08 5.38 -2.94
C SER A 107 -5.57 6.83 -2.99
N PRO A 108 -6.89 7.12 -3.07
CA PRO A 108 -7.44 8.47 -2.97
C PRO A 108 -7.03 9.20 -1.67
N SER A 109 -7.07 8.52 -0.52
CA SER A 109 -6.65 9.12 0.75
C SER A 109 -5.18 9.51 0.76
N ARG A 110 -4.29 8.65 0.22
CA ARG A 110 -2.85 8.91 0.12
C ARG A 110 -2.55 10.06 -0.84
N ALA A 111 -3.25 10.13 -1.98
CA ALA A 111 -3.14 11.25 -2.92
C ALA A 111 -3.51 12.58 -2.25
N ALA A 112 -4.62 12.59 -1.51
CA ALA A 112 -5.08 13.78 -0.80
C ALA A 112 -4.11 14.17 0.34
N LEU A 113 -3.61 13.19 1.10
CA LEU A 113 -2.62 13.38 2.17
C LEU A 113 -1.32 13.99 1.65
N LEU A 114 -0.82 13.52 0.50
CA LEU A 114 0.47 13.95 0.00
C LEU A 114 0.40 15.29 -0.74
N THR A 115 -0.79 15.71 -1.21
CA THR A 115 -0.91 16.91 -2.07
C THR A 115 -1.70 18.06 -1.44
N GLY A 116 -2.45 17.81 -0.36
CA GLY A 116 -3.37 18.79 0.21
C GLY A 116 -4.57 19.12 -0.68
N ARG A 117 -4.87 18.25 -1.64
CA ARG A 117 -5.94 18.43 -2.65
C ARG A 117 -6.96 17.31 -2.56
N ASN A 118 -8.12 17.51 -3.16
CA ASN A 118 -9.09 16.44 -3.33
C ASN A 118 -8.53 15.37 -4.26
N PRO A 119 -8.80 14.08 -3.99
CA PRO A 119 -8.19 12.96 -4.72
C PRO A 119 -8.42 13.05 -6.24
N HIS A 120 -9.66 13.31 -6.66
CA HIS A 120 -10.01 13.44 -8.07
C HIS A 120 -9.33 14.64 -8.74
N ALA A 121 -9.08 15.74 -8.02
CA ALA A 121 -8.34 16.88 -8.57
C ALA A 121 -6.86 16.55 -8.89
N THR A 122 -6.32 15.50 -8.28
CA THR A 122 -4.95 15.00 -8.53
C THR A 122 -4.87 13.99 -9.68
N GLY A 123 -5.98 13.35 -10.05
CA GLY A 123 -6.01 12.21 -10.98
C GLY A 123 -6.22 10.85 -10.30
N ILE A 124 -6.27 10.79 -8.97
CA ILE A 124 -6.36 9.54 -8.18
C ILE A 124 -7.69 9.48 -7.42
N GLY A 125 -8.81 9.42 -8.14
CA GLY A 125 -10.16 9.26 -7.60
C GLY A 125 -10.57 7.82 -7.28
N ALA A 126 -9.76 6.84 -7.69
CA ALA A 126 -10.00 5.41 -7.44
C ALA A 126 -8.68 4.70 -7.08
N VAL A 127 -8.77 3.46 -6.59
CA VAL A 127 -7.61 2.60 -6.39
C VAL A 127 -6.93 2.25 -7.71
N MET A 128 -5.60 2.11 -7.70
CA MET A 128 -4.77 2.02 -8.92
C MET A 128 -5.21 0.89 -9.87
N ASN A 129 -5.60 -0.25 -9.31
CA ASN A 129 -6.10 -1.41 -10.06
C ASN A 129 -7.50 -1.19 -10.71
N THR A 130 -8.17 -0.09 -10.41
CA THR A 130 -9.48 0.29 -11.01
C THR A 130 -9.46 1.66 -11.69
N ALA A 131 -8.28 2.28 -11.81
CA ALA A 131 -8.09 3.55 -12.53
C ALA A 131 -8.57 3.44 -13.99
N ASP A 132 -9.05 4.54 -14.56
CA ASP A 132 -9.51 4.60 -15.95
C ASP A 132 -9.13 5.90 -16.65
N GLY A 133 -9.40 6.00 -17.95
CA GLY A 133 -9.00 7.14 -18.78
C GLY A 133 -9.76 8.44 -18.53
N ARG A 134 -10.73 8.49 -17.60
CA ARG A 134 -11.47 9.71 -17.29
C ARG A 134 -10.58 10.68 -16.50
N PRO A 135 -10.69 12.00 -16.75
CA PRO A 135 -10.07 12.99 -15.88
C PRO A 135 -10.45 12.75 -14.42
N GLY A 136 -9.48 12.85 -13.52
CA GLY A 136 -9.64 12.58 -12.10
C GLY A 136 -9.58 11.10 -11.69
N TYR A 137 -9.56 10.16 -12.63
CA TYR A 137 -9.47 8.71 -12.37
C TYR A 137 -8.27 8.04 -13.06
N THR A 138 -7.37 8.82 -13.64
CA THR A 138 -6.23 8.35 -14.45
C THR A 138 -5.18 7.56 -13.67
N GLY A 139 -5.21 7.58 -12.35
CA GLY A 139 -4.34 6.73 -11.51
C GLY A 139 -2.91 7.25 -11.39
N TYR A 140 -2.70 8.57 -11.44
CA TYR A 140 -1.41 9.22 -11.16
C TYR A 140 -1.61 10.68 -10.75
N HIS A 141 -0.63 11.24 -10.03
CA HIS A 141 -0.56 12.67 -9.79
C HIS A 141 -0.22 13.45 -11.06
N GLY A 142 -1.04 14.45 -11.39
CA GLY A 142 -0.67 15.46 -12.38
C GLY A 142 0.58 16.22 -11.93
N LYS A 143 1.40 16.71 -12.88
CA LYS A 143 2.55 17.57 -12.55
C LYS A 143 2.13 18.93 -11.97
N ASP A 144 0.85 19.29 -12.08
CA ASP A 144 0.19 20.44 -11.47
C ASP A 144 -0.31 20.17 -10.03
N THR A 145 -0.03 18.98 -9.48
CA THR A 145 -0.38 18.58 -8.11
C THR A 145 0.82 18.02 -7.36
N ALA A 146 1.91 18.80 -7.28
CA ALA A 146 3.13 18.42 -6.57
C ALA A 146 2.82 17.97 -5.12
N THR A 147 3.56 16.93 -4.70
CA THR A 147 3.48 16.37 -3.35
C THR A 147 4.18 17.28 -2.34
N ILE A 148 3.85 17.15 -1.06
CA ILE A 148 4.54 17.82 0.04
C ILE A 148 6.02 17.42 0.10
N ALA A 149 6.37 16.20 -0.32
CA ALA A 149 7.77 15.77 -0.39
C ALA A 149 8.57 16.66 -1.36
N GLU A 150 8.02 16.90 -2.55
CA GLU A 150 8.65 17.77 -3.54
C GLU A 150 8.79 19.20 -3.01
N ILE A 151 7.71 19.74 -2.44
CA ILE A 151 7.71 21.09 -1.85
C ILE A 151 8.76 21.20 -0.74
N LEU A 152 8.84 20.24 0.18
CA LEU A 152 9.78 20.27 1.29
C LEU A 152 11.23 20.06 0.83
N ARG A 153 11.47 19.19 -0.15
CA ARG A 153 12.78 18.96 -0.77
C ARG A 153 13.34 20.25 -1.37
N GLU A 154 12.54 20.97 -2.17
CA GLU A 154 12.91 22.28 -2.71
C GLU A 154 13.14 23.34 -1.61
N ASN A 155 12.61 23.12 -0.41
CA ASN A 155 12.75 23.98 0.75
C ASN A 155 13.71 23.40 1.81
N GLY A 156 14.70 22.61 1.41
CA GLY A 156 15.84 22.28 2.24
C GLY A 156 15.63 21.12 3.23
N TYR A 157 14.56 20.35 3.09
CA TYR A 157 14.36 19.12 3.86
C TYR A 157 15.10 17.93 3.23
N SER A 158 15.38 16.91 4.05
CA SER A 158 15.63 15.55 3.56
C SER A 158 14.34 14.74 3.59
N THR A 159 14.02 14.02 2.51
CA THR A 159 12.71 13.36 2.37
C THR A 159 12.85 11.84 2.21
N ALA A 160 12.08 11.07 2.97
CA ALA A 160 12.02 9.62 2.85
C ALA A 160 10.59 9.08 2.99
N ALA A 161 10.30 8.01 2.24
CA ALA A 161 9.05 7.26 2.34
C ALA A 161 9.37 5.78 2.65
N PHE A 162 8.75 5.22 3.68
CA PHE A 162 8.90 3.82 4.04
C PHE A 162 7.55 3.11 4.16
N GLY A 163 7.41 1.96 3.48
CA GLY A 163 6.22 1.12 3.46
C GLY A 163 5.38 1.24 2.17
N LYS A 164 4.05 1.21 2.31
CA LYS A 164 3.08 1.20 1.21
C LYS A 164 3.06 2.53 0.46
N TRP A 165 3.31 2.46 -0.84
CA TRP A 165 3.15 3.60 -1.74
C TRP A 165 1.73 3.71 -2.30
N HIS A 166 1.33 2.76 -3.15
CA HIS A 166 0.00 2.65 -3.76
C HIS A 166 -0.47 3.87 -4.59
N GLN A 167 0.47 4.58 -5.24
CA GLN A 167 0.19 5.72 -6.14
C GLN A 167 0.85 5.61 -7.53
N THR A 168 1.69 4.59 -7.76
CA THR A 168 2.29 4.35 -9.07
C THR A 168 1.28 3.65 -9.97
N PRO A 169 1.10 4.08 -11.23
CA PRO A 169 0.21 3.38 -12.16
C PRO A 169 0.64 1.94 -12.44
N ASP A 170 -0.32 1.02 -12.56
CA ASP A 170 -0.05 -0.42 -12.82
C ASP A 170 0.89 -0.65 -14.02
N TRP A 171 0.77 0.15 -15.09
CA TRP A 171 1.58 0.00 -16.31
C TRP A 171 2.99 0.61 -16.19
N GLU A 172 3.34 1.24 -15.08
CA GLU A 172 4.65 1.85 -14.82
C GLU A 172 5.41 1.17 -13.67
N MET A 173 4.82 0.14 -13.06
CA MET A 173 5.44 -0.65 -11.99
C MET A 173 6.55 -1.59 -12.50
N SER A 174 6.75 -1.69 -13.82
CA SER A 174 7.74 -2.61 -14.38
C SER A 174 9.16 -2.01 -14.39
N PRO A 175 10.21 -2.84 -14.45
CA PRO A 175 11.60 -2.38 -14.57
C PRO A 175 11.90 -1.56 -15.84
N SER A 176 10.98 -1.49 -16.81
CA SER A 176 11.16 -0.64 -18.00
C SER A 176 10.98 0.86 -17.71
N GLY A 177 10.43 1.21 -16.55
CA GLY A 177 9.99 2.56 -16.25
C GLY A 177 8.78 3.01 -17.09
N PRO A 178 8.44 4.31 -17.09
CA PRO A 178 9.20 5.41 -16.45
C PRO A 178 9.15 5.38 -14.92
N PHE A 179 10.07 6.10 -14.28
CA PHE A 179 10.21 6.13 -12.81
C PHE A 179 9.80 7.46 -12.17
N ASP A 180 9.21 8.38 -12.94
CA ASP A 180 8.86 9.73 -12.48
C ASP A 180 7.59 9.77 -11.62
N ARG A 181 6.81 8.68 -11.57
CA ARG A 181 5.63 8.48 -10.71
C ARG A 181 5.84 7.41 -9.63
N TRP A 182 7.11 7.14 -9.35
CA TRP A 182 7.54 6.35 -8.20
C TRP A 182 7.80 7.31 -7.02
N PRO A 183 7.89 6.82 -5.77
CA PRO A 183 8.20 7.67 -4.62
C PRO A 183 9.41 8.59 -4.87
N THR A 184 10.46 8.03 -5.50
CA THR A 184 11.70 8.76 -5.82
C THR A 184 11.57 9.77 -6.98
N GLY A 185 10.53 9.63 -7.80
CA GLY A 185 10.14 10.60 -8.82
C GLY A 185 9.19 11.69 -8.30
N GLU A 186 8.58 11.49 -7.13
CA GLU A 186 7.58 12.39 -6.54
C GLU A 186 8.06 13.08 -5.26
N GLY A 187 9.35 13.43 -5.22
CA GLY A 187 9.95 14.28 -4.21
C GLY A 187 10.59 13.57 -3.02
N PHE A 188 10.48 12.24 -2.90
CA PHE A 188 11.21 11.50 -1.88
C PHE A 188 12.64 11.17 -2.33
N GLU A 189 13.66 11.54 -1.56
CA GLU A 189 15.05 11.20 -1.87
C GLU A 189 15.40 9.74 -1.52
N SER A 190 14.60 9.08 -0.69
CA SER A 190 14.78 7.69 -0.28
C SER A 190 13.45 6.96 -0.20
N PHE A 191 13.42 5.72 -0.68
CA PHE A 191 12.26 4.84 -0.56
C PHE A 191 12.66 3.40 -0.22
N TYR A 192 11.91 2.80 0.69
CA TYR A 192 11.97 1.37 0.98
C TYR A 192 10.58 0.85 1.35
N GLY A 193 10.06 -0.12 0.61
CA GLY A 193 8.72 -0.63 0.86
C GLY A 193 8.14 -1.30 -0.36
N PHE A 194 6.82 -1.23 -0.53
CA PHE A 194 6.09 -1.91 -1.59
C PHE A 194 5.18 -0.95 -2.35
N ILE A 195 5.00 -1.24 -3.64
CA ILE A 195 4.25 -0.37 -4.56
C ILE A 195 2.77 -0.73 -4.62
N GLY A 196 2.45 -2.02 -4.49
CA GLY A 196 1.09 -2.56 -4.56
C GLY A 196 0.15 -2.05 -3.46
N GLY A 197 -1.13 -2.42 -3.60
CA GLY A 197 -2.17 -2.09 -2.62
C GLY A 197 -2.07 -2.87 -1.31
N GLU A 198 -1.37 -4.00 -1.32
CA GLU A 198 -1.12 -4.84 -0.16
C GLU A 198 0.14 -5.68 -0.40
N THR A 199 0.61 -6.40 0.63
CA THR A 199 1.67 -7.39 0.48
C THR A 199 1.70 -8.38 1.64
N ASN A 200 2.32 -9.54 1.47
CA ASN A 200 2.52 -10.51 2.55
C ASN A 200 3.51 -9.97 3.60
N GLU A 201 3.19 -10.06 4.89
CA GLU A 201 4.00 -9.44 5.95
C GLU A 201 5.24 -10.27 6.32
N PHE A 202 5.26 -11.55 5.95
CA PHE A 202 6.37 -12.47 6.15
C PHE A 202 7.22 -12.69 4.90
N GLU A 203 6.64 -12.55 3.71
CA GLU A 203 7.28 -12.74 2.40
C GLU A 203 6.89 -11.60 1.41
N PRO A 204 7.16 -10.32 1.73
CA PRO A 204 6.68 -9.17 0.94
C PRO A 204 7.44 -8.97 -0.38
N THR A 205 6.74 -8.36 -1.34
CA THR A 205 7.35 -7.83 -2.56
C THR A 205 7.91 -6.43 -2.32
N LEU A 206 9.24 -6.31 -2.18
CA LEU A 206 9.90 -5.07 -1.76
C LEU A 206 10.74 -4.39 -2.84
N PHE A 207 10.88 -3.08 -2.69
CA PHE A 207 11.71 -2.19 -3.52
C PHE A 207 12.54 -1.26 -2.64
N ASN A 208 13.78 -1.01 -3.07
CA ASN A 208 14.64 0.06 -2.56
C ASN A 208 14.85 1.08 -3.69
N GLY A 209 14.28 2.28 -3.53
CA GLY A 209 14.12 3.21 -4.65
C GLY A 209 13.22 2.62 -5.72
N THR A 210 13.78 2.31 -6.89
CA THR A 210 13.09 1.64 -8.00
C THR A 210 13.61 0.22 -8.23
N THR A 211 14.54 -0.24 -7.40
CA THR A 211 15.17 -1.56 -7.55
C THR A 211 14.42 -2.59 -6.69
N PRO A 212 13.89 -3.66 -7.30
CA PRO A 212 13.32 -4.77 -6.53
C PRO A 212 14.38 -5.33 -5.55
N THR A 213 14.05 -5.45 -4.26
CA THR A 213 14.90 -6.09 -3.22
C THR A 213 14.24 -7.26 -2.51
N MET A 214 15.01 -8.26 -2.08
CA MET A 214 14.50 -9.34 -1.22
C MET A 214 14.44 -8.89 0.23
N ARG A 215 13.54 -9.49 1.01
CA ARG A 215 13.60 -9.41 2.47
C ARG A 215 14.90 -10.05 3.01
N PRO A 216 15.36 -9.66 4.21
CA PRO A 216 16.45 -10.36 4.90
C PRO A 216 16.12 -11.83 5.18
N ALA A 217 17.15 -12.69 5.17
CA ALA A 217 17.02 -14.10 5.51
C ALA A 217 16.66 -14.32 6.99
N GLY A 218 16.01 -15.46 7.27
CA GLY A 218 15.61 -15.87 8.62
C GLY A 218 14.10 -16.07 8.77
N THR A 219 13.71 -16.75 9.84
CA THR A 219 12.32 -17.15 10.12
C THR A 219 11.56 -16.18 11.02
N GLY A 220 12.25 -15.22 11.65
CA GLY A 220 11.66 -14.21 12.53
C GLY A 220 11.37 -12.86 11.86
N TYR A 221 11.32 -12.83 10.53
CA TYR A 221 11.06 -11.60 9.77
C TYR A 221 9.59 -11.15 9.93
N HIS A 222 9.37 -9.84 9.96
CA HIS A 222 8.06 -9.23 9.77
C HIS A 222 8.25 -7.83 9.21
N LEU A 223 7.50 -7.48 8.16
CA LEU A 223 7.71 -6.24 7.41
C LEU A 223 7.61 -4.98 8.28
N SER A 224 6.63 -4.88 9.18
CA SER A 224 6.53 -3.70 10.07
C SER A 224 7.77 -3.48 10.96
N GLU A 225 8.48 -4.56 11.37
CA GLU A 225 9.73 -4.44 12.13
C GLU A 225 10.87 -3.95 11.25
N ASP A 226 10.91 -4.42 10.01
CA ASP A 226 11.90 -4.05 9.01
C ASP A 226 11.75 -2.59 8.56
N LEU A 227 10.51 -2.15 8.29
CA LEU A 227 10.20 -0.74 8.00
C LEU A 227 10.62 0.19 9.14
N ALA A 228 10.40 -0.21 10.40
CA ALA A 228 10.86 0.56 11.55
C ALA A 228 12.38 0.60 11.66
N ALA A 229 13.07 -0.52 11.42
CA ALA A 229 14.54 -0.58 11.40
C ALA A 229 15.12 0.35 10.31
N HIS A 230 14.61 0.26 9.07
CA HIS A 230 15.02 1.13 7.96
C HIS A 230 14.74 2.61 8.24
N SER A 231 13.60 2.92 8.88
CA SER A 231 13.26 4.27 9.34
C SER A 231 14.30 4.82 10.32
N ILE A 232 14.62 4.05 11.35
CA ILE A 232 15.57 4.44 12.40
C ILE A 232 16.98 4.61 11.82
N ASP A 233 17.41 3.70 10.96
CA ASP A 233 18.73 3.77 10.33
C ASP A 233 18.87 4.94 9.35
N TRP A 234 17.80 5.29 8.65
CA TRP A 234 17.79 6.50 7.82
C TRP A 234 17.84 7.77 8.69
N LEU A 235 17.02 7.86 9.74
CA LEU A 235 17.00 9.00 10.66
C LEU A 235 18.38 9.22 11.30
N ARG A 236 19.03 8.15 11.78
CA ARG A 236 20.37 8.21 12.37
C ARG A 236 21.42 8.69 11.37
N ARG A 237 21.41 8.17 10.13
CA ARG A 237 22.36 8.57 9.09
C ARG A 237 22.15 10.02 8.67
N GLN A 238 20.91 10.42 8.42
CA GLN A 238 20.55 11.79 8.04
C GLN A 238 21.03 12.77 9.12
N HIS A 239 20.72 12.50 10.39
CA HIS A 239 21.12 13.38 11.49
C HIS A 239 22.65 13.42 11.69
N SER A 240 23.35 12.31 11.49
CA SER A 240 24.83 12.26 11.62
C SER A 240 25.56 13.09 10.56
N VAL A 241 25.00 13.16 9.35
CA VAL A 241 25.63 13.85 8.21
C VAL A 241 25.20 15.31 8.12
N THR A 242 23.93 15.60 8.42
CA THR A 242 23.36 16.96 8.35
C THR A 242 22.48 17.25 9.58
N PRO A 243 23.06 17.43 10.77
CA PRO A 243 22.32 17.54 12.03
C PRO A 243 21.35 18.73 12.07
N ASP A 244 21.67 19.82 11.37
CA ASP A 244 20.84 21.04 11.31
C ASP A 244 19.80 21.00 10.17
N LYS A 245 19.84 20.00 9.29
CA LYS A 245 18.88 19.86 8.18
C LYS A 245 17.66 19.09 8.68
N PRO A 246 16.44 19.64 8.59
CA PRO A 246 15.24 18.93 9.03
C PRO A 246 14.89 17.80 8.06
N PHE A 247 14.13 16.83 8.56
CA PHE A 247 13.66 15.70 7.77
C PHE A 247 12.13 15.69 7.61
N PHE A 248 11.67 15.08 6.52
CA PHE A 248 10.30 14.61 6.34
C PHE A 248 10.33 13.10 6.11
N LEU A 249 9.74 12.35 7.03
CA LEU A 249 9.58 10.91 6.95
C LEU A 249 8.10 10.57 6.83
N TYR A 250 7.73 9.91 5.73
CA TYR A 250 6.43 9.29 5.52
C TYR A 250 6.54 7.79 5.80
N LEU A 251 6.04 7.36 6.96
CA LEU A 251 6.00 5.96 7.38
C LEU A 251 4.57 5.43 7.20
N ALA A 252 4.31 4.75 6.09
CA ALA A 252 3.01 4.21 5.76
C ALA A 252 3.06 2.68 5.79
N THR A 253 2.70 2.06 6.91
CA THR A 253 2.78 0.60 7.04
C THR A 253 1.68 -0.10 6.22
N GLY A 254 1.88 -1.39 5.88
CA GLY A 254 0.78 -2.29 5.47
C GLY A 254 -0.09 -2.77 6.65
N GLY A 255 0.26 -2.33 7.86
CA GLY A 255 -0.40 -2.65 9.12
C GLY A 255 -1.92 -2.63 9.03
N ILE A 256 -2.51 -3.82 9.20
CA ILE A 256 -3.95 -4.14 9.29
C ILE A 256 -4.70 -4.39 7.98
N HIS A 257 -4.08 -4.09 6.83
CA HIS A 257 -4.59 -4.61 5.56
C HIS A 257 -4.49 -6.14 5.52
N ALA A 258 -5.27 -6.78 4.65
CA ALA A 258 -5.04 -8.18 4.30
C ALA A 258 -3.69 -8.34 3.56
N PRO A 259 -2.99 -9.47 3.73
CA PRO A 259 -3.33 -10.57 4.63
C PRO A 259 -3.06 -10.21 6.11
N ILE A 260 -4.01 -10.55 7.00
CA ILE A 260 -3.83 -10.34 8.44
C ILE A 260 -2.81 -11.34 8.96
N GLN A 261 -1.58 -10.85 9.15
CA GLN A 261 -0.40 -11.63 9.49
C GLN A 261 0.38 -10.94 10.60
N VAL A 262 0.73 -11.68 11.66
CA VAL A 262 1.42 -11.14 12.83
C VAL A 262 2.03 -12.30 13.63
N PRO A 263 3.21 -12.14 14.29
CA PRO A 263 3.81 -13.24 15.03
C PRO A 263 2.89 -13.81 16.11
N LYS A 264 2.78 -15.14 16.17
CA LYS A 264 1.88 -15.88 17.08
C LYS A 264 1.89 -15.39 18.55
N PRO A 265 3.05 -15.05 19.17
CA PRO A 265 3.07 -14.53 20.54
C PRO A 265 2.30 -13.23 20.76
N TRP A 266 2.02 -12.45 19.71
CA TRP A 266 1.14 -11.28 19.79
C TRP A 266 -0.33 -11.67 19.77
N ILE A 267 -0.70 -12.64 18.91
CA ILE A 267 -2.08 -13.15 18.84
C ILE A 267 -2.51 -13.80 20.15
N ASP A 268 -1.61 -14.56 20.77
CA ASP A 268 -1.89 -15.24 22.03
C ASP A 268 -2.25 -14.30 23.20
N ARG A 269 -1.89 -13.00 23.11
CA ARG A 269 -2.27 -11.97 24.10
C ARG A 269 -3.76 -11.65 24.07
N TYR A 270 -4.42 -11.88 22.95
CA TYR A 270 -5.83 -11.56 22.71
C TYR A 270 -6.76 -12.78 22.83
N ARG A 271 -6.21 -13.96 23.16
CA ARG A 271 -6.94 -15.21 23.21
C ARG A 271 -8.24 -15.11 24.04
N GLY A 272 -9.38 -15.41 23.42
CA GLY A 272 -10.70 -15.44 24.05
C GLY A 272 -11.31 -14.07 24.37
N GLN A 273 -10.64 -12.95 24.02
CA GLN A 273 -11.15 -11.60 24.30
C GLN A 273 -12.30 -11.16 23.37
N PHE A 274 -12.64 -11.99 22.39
CA PHE A 274 -13.63 -11.70 21.34
C PHE A 274 -14.78 -12.71 21.27
N ASP A 275 -14.86 -13.67 22.19
CA ASP A 275 -15.89 -14.73 22.22
C ASP A 275 -17.31 -14.21 22.50
N GLN A 276 -17.41 -12.99 23.03
CA GLN A 276 -18.66 -12.25 23.20
C GLN A 276 -19.26 -11.75 21.88
N GLY A 277 -18.46 -11.71 20.80
CA GLY A 277 -18.92 -11.35 19.46
C GLY A 277 -18.96 -9.85 19.15
N TRP A 278 -19.13 -9.55 17.85
CA TRP A 278 -19.09 -8.19 17.31
C TRP A 278 -20.21 -7.28 17.82
N ASP A 279 -21.41 -7.82 18.05
CA ASP A 279 -22.53 -7.04 18.60
C ASP A 279 -22.17 -6.52 19.99
N LYS A 280 -21.60 -7.39 20.85
CA LYS A 280 -21.20 -7.01 22.20
C LYS A 280 -19.96 -6.12 22.23
N LEU A 281 -18.96 -6.44 21.42
CA LEU A 281 -17.75 -5.62 21.31
C LEU A 281 -18.10 -4.17 20.91
N ARG A 282 -19.03 -3.99 19.97
CA ARG A 282 -19.52 -2.68 19.54
C ARG A 282 -20.14 -1.87 20.69
N GLU A 283 -20.96 -2.49 21.54
CA GLU A 283 -21.48 -1.84 22.76
C GLU A 283 -20.35 -1.41 23.72
N GLU A 284 -19.33 -2.26 23.87
CA GLU A 284 -18.20 -2.02 24.76
C GLU A 284 -17.31 -0.88 24.26
N ILE A 285 -17.01 -0.84 22.95
CA ILE A 285 -16.28 0.26 22.30
C ILE A 285 -17.03 1.56 22.53
N PHE A 286 -18.33 1.59 22.23
CA PHE A 286 -19.17 2.78 22.40
C PHE A 286 -19.20 3.30 23.85
N ALA A 287 -19.30 2.38 24.82
CA ALA A 287 -19.25 2.73 26.23
C ALA A 287 -17.87 3.27 26.65
N ARG A 288 -16.77 2.72 26.11
CA ARG A 288 -15.40 3.22 26.34
C ARG A 288 -15.18 4.59 25.70
N GLU A 289 -15.61 4.79 24.46
CA GLU A 289 -15.56 6.07 23.74
C GLU A 289 -16.24 7.20 24.53
N LYS A 290 -17.44 6.94 25.07
CA LYS A 290 -18.15 7.91 25.93
C LYS A 290 -17.40 8.19 27.23
N ARG A 291 -16.81 7.16 27.85
CA ARG A 291 -16.00 7.31 29.08
C ARG A 291 -14.76 8.16 28.85
N LEU A 292 -14.08 7.94 27.71
CA LEU A 292 -12.89 8.68 27.30
C LEU A 292 -13.21 10.11 26.84
N GLY A 293 -14.50 10.41 26.61
CA GLY A 293 -14.95 11.69 26.06
C GLY A 293 -14.60 11.87 24.58
N VAL A 294 -14.21 10.80 23.88
CA VAL A 294 -13.87 10.82 22.45
C VAL A 294 -15.11 11.07 21.61
N ILE A 295 -16.27 10.59 22.05
CA ILE A 295 -17.55 10.89 21.41
C ILE A 295 -18.50 11.63 22.38
N PRO A 296 -19.49 12.38 21.88
CA PRO A 296 -20.47 13.05 22.72
C PRO A 296 -21.28 12.07 23.61
N LYS A 297 -21.69 12.53 24.79
CA LYS A 297 -22.48 11.71 25.74
C LYS A 297 -23.84 11.29 25.16
N ASP A 298 -24.41 12.16 24.34
CA ASP A 298 -25.68 12.00 23.62
C ASP A 298 -25.53 11.32 22.24
N ALA A 299 -24.31 10.95 21.83
CA ALA A 299 -24.10 10.11 20.66
C ALA A 299 -24.97 8.85 20.74
N ARG A 300 -25.41 8.36 19.59
CA ARG A 300 -26.25 7.17 19.45
C ARG A 300 -25.47 6.06 18.79
N LEU A 301 -25.69 4.82 19.22
CA LEU A 301 -25.10 3.67 18.54
C LEU A 301 -25.98 3.32 17.35
N THR A 302 -25.44 3.33 16.13
CA THR A 302 -26.21 2.96 14.94
C THR A 302 -26.58 1.48 14.95
N PRO A 303 -27.74 1.11 14.36
CA PRO A 303 -28.15 -0.28 14.28
C PRO A 303 -27.22 -1.09 13.36
N ARG A 304 -27.22 -2.41 13.54
CA ARG A 304 -26.54 -3.34 12.61
C ARG A 304 -27.17 -3.25 11.22
N PRO A 305 -26.38 -3.05 10.16
CA PRO A 305 -26.85 -3.23 8.78
C PRO A 305 -27.50 -4.60 8.60
N ALA A 306 -28.62 -4.66 7.86
CA ALA A 306 -29.42 -5.87 7.71
C ALA A 306 -28.66 -7.00 6.98
N GLU A 307 -27.63 -6.64 6.21
CA GLU A 307 -26.76 -7.52 5.44
C GLU A 307 -25.73 -8.27 6.31
N LEU A 308 -25.54 -7.86 7.57
CA LEU A 308 -24.58 -8.47 8.49
C LEU A 308 -25.31 -9.45 9.42
N PRO A 309 -24.78 -10.68 9.62
CA PRO A 309 -25.39 -11.65 10.53
C PRO A 309 -25.28 -11.21 12.00
N ALA A 310 -26.18 -11.73 12.85
CA ALA A 310 -26.07 -11.56 14.30
C ALA A 310 -25.02 -12.51 14.83
N TRP A 311 -24.25 -12.13 15.85
CA TRP A 311 -23.30 -13.05 16.46
C TRP A 311 -23.99 -14.35 16.92
N ASP A 312 -25.15 -14.22 17.54
CA ASP A 312 -25.92 -15.36 18.05
C ASP A 312 -26.56 -16.23 16.97
N SER A 313 -26.53 -15.80 15.70
CA SER A 313 -26.96 -16.63 14.57
C SER A 313 -25.87 -17.59 14.07
N LEU A 314 -24.62 -17.42 14.50
CA LEU A 314 -23.51 -18.28 14.11
C LEU A 314 -23.48 -19.59 14.89
N SER A 315 -23.02 -20.65 14.22
CA SER A 315 -22.60 -21.91 14.83
C SER A 315 -21.35 -21.74 15.71
N ALA A 316 -21.06 -22.76 16.53
CA ALA A 316 -19.88 -22.73 17.40
C ALA A 316 -18.55 -22.65 16.61
N GLU A 317 -18.46 -23.37 15.49
CA GLU A 317 -17.28 -23.37 14.60
C GLU A 317 -17.07 -21.99 13.95
N GLU A 318 -18.15 -21.37 13.45
CA GLU A 318 -18.10 -20.01 12.89
C GLU A 318 -17.71 -18.97 13.95
N LYS A 319 -18.19 -19.11 15.19
CA LYS A 319 -17.78 -18.24 16.30
C LYS A 319 -16.30 -18.40 16.63
N ALA A 320 -15.80 -19.62 16.76
CA ALA A 320 -14.38 -19.88 17.04
C ALA A 320 -13.46 -19.31 15.97
N PHE A 321 -13.81 -19.50 14.69
CA PHE A 321 -13.08 -18.93 13.56
C PHE A 321 -13.11 -17.40 13.55
N SER A 322 -14.30 -16.81 13.73
CA SER A 322 -14.46 -15.36 13.73
C SER A 322 -13.74 -14.71 14.91
N SER A 323 -13.78 -15.30 16.11
CA SER A 323 -12.98 -14.85 17.27
C SER A 323 -11.50 -14.85 16.93
N ARG A 324 -10.99 -15.95 16.36
CA ARG A 324 -9.57 -16.09 16.03
C ARG A 324 -9.09 -15.07 14.99
N LEU A 325 -9.91 -14.74 13.99
CA LEU A 325 -9.63 -13.66 13.05
C LEU A 325 -9.50 -12.31 13.76
N MET A 326 -10.39 -12.01 14.71
CA MET A 326 -10.36 -10.74 15.45
C MET A 326 -9.18 -10.66 16.44
N GLU A 327 -8.77 -11.80 17.04
CA GLU A 327 -7.54 -11.89 17.81
C GLU A 327 -6.32 -11.50 16.99
N ALA A 328 -6.21 -12.04 15.76
CA ALA A 328 -5.11 -11.72 14.87
C ALA A 328 -5.14 -10.26 14.40
N TYR A 329 -6.33 -9.73 14.08
CA TYR A 329 -6.51 -8.30 13.75
C TYR A 329 -6.02 -7.38 14.87
N ALA A 330 -6.50 -7.58 16.10
CA ALA A 330 -6.13 -6.74 17.24
C ALA A 330 -4.63 -6.87 17.59
N ALA A 331 -4.09 -8.08 17.47
CA ALA A 331 -2.67 -8.35 17.64
C ALA A 331 -1.80 -7.66 16.59
N TYR A 332 -2.22 -7.68 15.33
CA TYR A 332 -1.51 -7.03 14.25
C TYR A 332 -1.47 -5.51 14.47
N LEU A 333 -2.57 -4.91 14.98
CA LEU A 333 -2.64 -3.46 15.23
C LEU A 333 -1.71 -3.06 16.37
N ALA A 334 -1.73 -3.83 17.47
CA ALA A 334 -0.82 -3.60 18.58
C ALA A 334 0.65 -3.83 18.21
N HIS A 335 0.95 -4.82 17.35
CA HIS A 335 2.31 -5.08 16.87
C HIS A 335 2.82 -3.93 16.00
N THR A 336 1.98 -3.45 15.07
CA THR A 336 2.31 -2.32 14.18
C THR A 336 2.56 -1.04 14.99
N ASP A 337 1.67 -0.71 15.93
CA ASP A 337 1.83 0.43 16.84
C ASP A 337 3.13 0.33 17.65
N ALA A 338 3.49 -0.86 18.12
CA ALA A 338 4.76 -1.07 18.84
C ALA A 338 5.99 -0.77 17.96
N GLN A 339 5.94 -1.03 16.65
CA GLN A 339 7.03 -0.69 15.73
C GLN A 339 7.12 0.81 15.49
N VAL A 340 5.98 1.50 15.36
CA VAL A 340 5.95 2.97 15.34
C VAL A 340 6.55 3.54 16.62
N GLY A 341 6.23 2.93 17.78
CA GLY A 341 6.81 3.26 19.07
C GLY A 341 8.34 3.22 19.08
N LYS A 342 8.97 2.26 18.39
CA LYS A 342 10.44 2.18 18.25
C LYS A 342 11.00 3.36 17.46
N VAL A 343 10.33 3.79 16.39
CA VAL A 343 10.73 4.97 15.59
C VAL A 343 10.62 6.24 16.43
N VAL A 344 9.51 6.41 17.15
CA VAL A 344 9.32 7.55 18.08
C VAL A 344 10.37 7.54 19.18
N GLN A 345 10.70 6.37 19.74
CA GLN A 345 11.74 6.25 20.74
C GLN A 345 13.11 6.66 20.19
N ALA A 346 13.44 6.31 18.95
CA ALA A 346 14.69 6.76 18.33
C ALA A 346 14.78 8.30 18.22
N LEU A 347 13.66 8.99 17.96
CA LEU A 347 13.61 10.45 17.98
C LEU A 347 13.81 11.02 19.39
N LYS A 348 13.31 10.34 20.43
CA LYS A 348 13.54 10.72 21.83
C LYS A 348 15.02 10.54 22.19
N ASP A 349 15.59 9.39 21.84
CA ASP A 349 16.99 9.06 22.13
C ASP A 349 17.97 9.99 21.42
N SER A 350 17.65 10.48 20.22
CA SER A 350 18.46 11.46 19.50
C SER A 350 18.20 12.92 19.89
N GLY A 351 17.23 13.19 20.78
CA GLY A 351 16.85 14.55 21.17
C GLY A 351 16.06 15.33 20.09
N GLN A 352 15.60 14.66 19.04
CA GLN A 352 14.85 15.27 17.94
C GLN A 352 13.32 15.32 18.20
N TYR A 353 12.81 14.56 19.18
CA TYR A 353 11.38 14.42 19.45
C TYR A 353 10.66 15.74 19.70
N ASP A 354 11.21 16.62 20.55
CA ASP A 354 10.53 17.85 20.95
C ASP A 354 10.27 18.81 19.78
N ASN A 355 11.16 18.81 18.78
CA ASN A 355 11.03 19.59 17.55
C ASN A 355 10.62 18.74 16.33
N THR A 356 9.86 17.67 16.54
CA THR A 356 9.25 16.88 15.47
C THR A 356 7.73 17.01 15.52
N VAL A 357 7.10 17.39 14.42
CA VAL A 357 5.66 17.27 14.22
C VAL A 357 5.36 15.84 13.79
N ILE A 358 4.66 15.10 14.64
CA ILE A 358 4.24 13.72 14.37
C ILE A 358 2.73 13.74 14.10
N VAL A 359 2.33 13.37 12.88
CA VAL A 359 0.93 13.17 12.50
C VAL A 359 0.69 11.67 12.40
N TYR A 360 -0.08 11.12 13.33
CA TYR A 360 -0.48 9.71 13.33
C TYR A 360 -1.92 9.62 12.85
N LEU A 361 -2.11 9.13 11.63
CA LEU A 361 -3.40 8.80 11.06
C LEU A 361 -3.66 7.32 11.32
N VAL A 362 -4.69 7.02 12.11
CA VAL A 362 -4.92 5.64 12.56
C VAL A 362 -5.31 4.73 11.42
N GLY A 363 -5.98 5.23 10.39
CA GLY A 363 -6.25 4.56 9.13
C GLY A 363 -6.39 5.56 7.98
N ASP A 364 -6.05 5.12 6.77
CA ASP A 364 -6.31 5.86 5.53
C ASP A 364 -7.77 5.78 5.07
N ASN A 365 -8.56 4.90 5.68
CA ASN A 365 -10.00 4.79 5.57
C ASN A 365 -10.56 4.01 6.78
N GLY A 366 -11.87 3.81 6.84
CA GLY A 366 -12.53 2.89 7.79
C GLY A 366 -12.09 1.44 7.64
N ALA A 367 -12.60 0.57 8.52
CA ALA A 367 -12.22 -0.84 8.51
C ALA A 367 -12.67 -1.56 7.23
N SER A 368 -11.80 -2.42 6.69
CA SER A 368 -12.14 -3.18 5.47
C SER A 368 -13.19 -4.25 5.72
N MET A 369 -14.17 -4.33 4.83
CA MET A 369 -15.25 -5.32 4.86
C MET A 369 -15.05 -6.45 3.84
N GLU A 370 -13.89 -6.51 3.18
CA GLU A 370 -13.62 -7.35 2.00
C GLU A 370 -13.57 -8.86 2.30
N GLY A 371 -13.41 -9.25 3.58
CA GLY A 371 -13.54 -10.64 4.02
C GLY A 371 -14.97 -11.18 3.99
N GLY A 372 -15.96 -10.36 3.65
CA GLY A 372 -17.36 -10.77 3.54
C GLY A 372 -17.98 -11.18 4.88
N THR A 373 -19.17 -11.78 4.85
CA THR A 373 -19.91 -12.09 6.10
C THR A 373 -19.25 -13.18 6.93
N ALA A 374 -18.49 -14.09 6.30
CA ALA A 374 -17.87 -15.24 6.95
C ALA A 374 -16.42 -15.01 7.40
N GLY A 375 -15.75 -13.95 6.93
CA GLY A 375 -14.29 -13.86 6.97
C GLY A 375 -13.65 -14.81 5.94
N SER A 376 -12.32 -14.78 5.83
CA SER A 376 -11.62 -15.61 4.86
C SER A 376 -10.20 -15.97 5.29
N LEU A 377 -9.68 -17.11 4.79
CA LEU A 377 -8.26 -17.48 4.79
C LEU A 377 -7.60 -17.30 3.40
N SER A 378 -8.39 -16.85 2.41
CA SER A 378 -8.01 -16.68 1.01
C SER A 378 -8.92 -15.62 0.38
N TYR A 379 -8.85 -14.38 0.85
CA TYR A 379 -9.87 -13.37 0.50
C TYR A 379 -9.85 -12.98 -1.00
N LEU A 380 -8.67 -13.01 -1.65
CA LEU A 380 -8.50 -12.76 -3.09
C LEU A 380 -9.36 -13.69 -3.97
N ARG A 381 -9.59 -14.94 -3.51
CA ARG A 381 -10.49 -15.90 -4.19
C ARG A 381 -11.90 -15.33 -4.37
N GLY A 382 -12.41 -14.63 -3.35
CA GLY A 382 -13.71 -13.96 -3.37
C GLY A 382 -13.75 -12.81 -4.38
N LEU A 383 -12.67 -12.03 -4.48
CA LEU A 383 -12.60 -10.88 -5.39
C LEU A 383 -12.64 -11.27 -6.87
N ILE A 384 -12.13 -12.46 -7.22
CA ILE A 384 -12.16 -12.97 -8.59
C ILE A 384 -13.39 -13.83 -8.91
N GLY A 385 -14.38 -13.86 -8.00
CA GLY A 385 -15.69 -14.47 -8.24
C GLY A 385 -15.84 -15.93 -7.80
N PHE A 386 -14.89 -16.49 -7.05
CA PHE A 386 -15.04 -17.83 -6.45
C PHE A 386 -15.50 -17.72 -4.98
N PRO A 387 -16.47 -18.55 -4.54
CA PRO A 387 -16.95 -18.51 -3.16
C PRO A 387 -15.83 -18.91 -2.19
N ALA A 388 -15.79 -18.32 -1.00
CA ALA A 388 -14.86 -18.73 0.06
C ALA A 388 -15.07 -20.20 0.46
N PRO A 389 -14.02 -20.93 0.91
CA PRO A 389 -14.18 -22.28 1.45
C PRO A 389 -15.01 -22.27 2.75
N PRO A 390 -15.66 -23.39 3.12
CA PRO A 390 -16.29 -23.53 4.42
C PRO A 390 -15.25 -23.43 5.54
N VAL A 391 -15.65 -22.83 6.65
CA VAL A 391 -14.86 -22.74 7.88
C VAL A 391 -14.67 -24.14 8.46
N THR A 392 -13.42 -24.50 8.82
CA THR A 392 -13.12 -25.77 9.50
C THR A 392 -12.07 -25.54 10.59
N ASP A 393 -12.19 -26.27 11.71
CA ASP A 393 -11.29 -26.14 12.86
C ASP A 393 -9.81 -26.42 12.51
N ALA A 394 -9.55 -27.27 11.51
CA ALA A 394 -8.21 -27.73 11.14
C ALA A 394 -7.25 -26.61 10.69
N ARG A 395 -7.76 -25.41 10.37
CA ARG A 395 -6.95 -24.28 9.86
C ARG A 395 -6.96 -23.04 10.76
N LEU A 396 -7.50 -23.12 11.98
CA LEU A 396 -7.50 -21.98 12.91
C LEU A 396 -6.09 -21.51 13.27
N ASP A 397 -5.13 -22.43 13.35
CA ASP A 397 -3.74 -22.11 13.63
C ASP A 397 -3.00 -21.45 12.46
N ASP A 398 -3.54 -21.50 11.24
CA ASP A 398 -3.00 -20.78 10.09
C ASP A 398 -3.26 -19.27 10.18
N ILE A 399 -4.30 -18.84 10.92
CA ILE A 399 -4.69 -17.43 11.05
C ILE A 399 -3.56 -16.62 11.70
N GLY A 400 -3.14 -15.55 11.01
CA GLY A 400 -2.05 -14.70 11.43
C GLY A 400 -0.67 -15.18 10.99
N THR A 401 -0.57 -16.33 10.32
CA THR A 401 0.69 -16.90 9.84
C THR A 401 0.88 -16.68 8.35
N ARG A 402 2.10 -16.95 7.87
CA ARG A 402 2.45 -16.92 6.45
C ARG A 402 1.75 -17.94 5.55
N ASN A 403 0.84 -18.78 6.08
CA ASN A 403 0.16 -19.86 5.34
C ASN A 403 -1.31 -19.50 5.00
N ALA A 404 -1.73 -18.27 5.31
CA ALA A 404 -3.09 -17.82 5.10
C ALA A 404 -3.12 -16.38 4.63
N TYR A 405 -4.00 -16.13 3.66
CA TYR A 405 -4.35 -14.81 3.17
C TYR A 405 -5.61 -14.30 3.88
N ALA A 406 -5.49 -14.15 5.20
CA ALA A 406 -6.63 -13.98 6.08
C ALA A 406 -7.24 -12.57 6.04
N HIS A 407 -8.57 -12.50 6.18
CA HIS A 407 -9.31 -11.25 6.33
C HIS A 407 -10.47 -11.43 7.31
N VAL A 408 -10.72 -10.43 8.17
CA VAL A 408 -11.83 -10.42 9.13
C VAL A 408 -13.21 -10.38 8.46
N ASN A 409 -14.23 -10.84 9.18
CA ASN A 409 -15.62 -10.67 8.80
C ASN A 409 -15.98 -9.18 8.66
N ALA A 410 -16.87 -8.88 7.72
CA ALA A 410 -17.49 -7.57 7.54
C ALA A 410 -18.17 -7.04 8.83
N ALA A 411 -18.68 -7.94 9.69
CA ALA A 411 -19.27 -7.58 10.97
C ALA A 411 -18.23 -7.14 12.02
N TRP A 412 -17.02 -7.71 12.01
CA TRP A 412 -15.92 -7.23 12.85
C TRP A 412 -15.44 -5.86 12.40
N ALA A 413 -15.29 -5.66 11.09
CA ALA A 413 -14.94 -4.36 10.53
C ALA A 413 -15.95 -3.27 10.94
N TRP A 414 -17.24 -3.55 10.76
CA TRP A 414 -18.31 -2.68 11.24
C TRP A 414 -18.20 -2.41 12.75
N ALA A 415 -17.96 -3.43 13.58
CA ALA A 415 -17.78 -3.24 15.02
C ALA A 415 -16.58 -2.34 15.35
N THR A 416 -15.49 -2.41 14.60
CA THR A 416 -14.34 -1.51 14.78
C THR A 416 -14.55 -0.09 14.22
N ASP A 417 -15.60 0.15 13.44
CA ASP A 417 -16.04 1.49 12.99
C ASP A 417 -17.10 2.12 13.90
N THR A 418 -17.25 1.61 15.13
CA THR A 418 -18.15 2.18 16.14
C THR A 418 -17.91 3.70 16.29
N PRO A 419 -18.98 4.54 16.41
CA PRO A 419 -20.40 4.20 16.42
C PRO A 419 -21.10 4.25 15.04
N PHE A 420 -20.35 4.30 13.95
CA PHE A 420 -20.84 4.68 12.63
C PHE A 420 -21.44 3.53 11.82
N PRO A 421 -22.31 3.81 10.84
CA PRO A 421 -22.73 2.81 9.89
C PRO A 421 -21.59 2.47 8.90
N TRP A 422 -21.52 1.20 8.48
CA TRP A 422 -20.61 0.69 7.45
C TRP A 422 -19.10 0.89 7.74
N GLY A 423 -18.26 0.72 6.70
CA GLY A 423 -16.79 0.75 6.72
C GLY A 423 -16.22 1.05 5.32
N LYS A 424 -14.93 0.75 5.08
CA LYS A 424 -14.18 1.06 3.84
C LYS A 424 -14.99 0.97 2.54
N SER A 425 -14.72 1.87 1.60
CA SER A 425 -15.37 2.05 0.30
C SER A 425 -16.81 2.57 0.32
N MET A 426 -17.50 2.57 1.46
CA MET A 426 -18.86 3.11 1.58
C MET A 426 -18.82 4.61 1.83
N ALA A 427 -18.24 5.40 0.90
CA ALA A 427 -17.98 6.84 1.04
C ALA A 427 -19.22 7.72 1.30
N GLY A 428 -20.40 7.13 1.27
CA GLY A 428 -21.63 7.73 1.77
C GLY A 428 -21.74 7.78 3.30
N HIS A 429 -20.94 7.00 4.03
CA HIS A 429 -21.11 6.76 5.46
C HIS A 429 -19.85 7.08 6.27
N LEU A 430 -20.05 7.60 7.48
CA LEU A 430 -18.99 7.97 8.40
C LEU A 430 -18.08 6.80 8.79
N GLY A 431 -18.57 5.56 8.78
CA GLY A 431 -17.73 4.39 9.05
C GLY A 431 -16.63 4.21 7.99
N ALA A 432 -16.85 4.66 6.75
CA ALA A 432 -15.84 4.62 5.70
C ALA A 432 -14.86 5.79 5.79
N ILE A 433 -15.39 6.99 6.06
CA ILE A 433 -14.64 8.24 5.86
C ILE A 433 -14.07 8.82 7.16
N ARG A 434 -14.69 8.61 8.32
CA ARG A 434 -14.22 9.21 9.58
C ARG A 434 -13.17 8.31 10.23
N ASN A 435 -12.00 8.86 10.47
CA ASN A 435 -10.88 8.15 11.07
C ASN A 435 -10.19 9.03 12.12
N PRO A 436 -9.74 8.48 13.26
CA PRO A 436 -9.05 9.28 14.25
C PRO A 436 -7.64 9.66 13.81
N MET A 437 -7.22 10.85 14.27
CA MET A 437 -5.87 11.36 14.03
C MET A 437 -5.30 11.92 15.34
N VAL A 438 -3.99 11.77 15.53
CA VAL A 438 -3.23 12.43 16.59
C VAL A 438 -2.15 13.31 15.99
N ILE A 439 -2.04 14.56 16.44
CA ILE A 439 -0.92 15.44 16.11
C ILE A 439 -0.12 15.73 17.38
N THR A 440 1.17 15.41 17.36
CA THR A 440 2.10 15.62 18.48
C THR A 440 3.22 16.55 18.05
N TRP A 441 3.48 17.60 18.83
CA TRP A 441 4.62 18.50 18.62
C TRP A 441 4.94 19.21 19.94
N PRO A 442 5.81 18.64 20.79
CA PRO A 442 6.00 19.14 22.16
C PRO A 442 6.40 20.61 22.25
N ASN A 443 7.18 21.12 21.28
CA ASN A 443 7.57 22.54 21.24
C ASN A 443 6.44 23.49 20.84
N GLY A 444 5.42 23.02 20.12
CA GLY A 444 4.37 23.89 19.57
C GLY A 444 2.95 23.62 20.08
N ILE A 445 2.72 22.51 20.77
CA ILE A 445 1.42 22.15 21.35
C ILE A 445 1.52 22.19 22.87
N LYS A 446 0.71 23.05 23.49
CA LYS A 446 0.66 23.23 24.96
C LYS A 446 -0.47 22.43 25.61
N ASP A 447 -1.57 22.22 24.89
CA ASP A 447 -2.76 21.52 25.37
C ASP A 447 -2.60 19.99 25.24
N LYS A 448 -1.64 19.44 25.99
CA LYS A 448 -1.32 18.01 26.01
C LYS A 448 -2.55 17.16 26.37
N GLY A 449 -2.88 16.18 25.53
CA GLY A 449 -4.04 15.30 25.71
C GLY A 449 -5.36 15.88 25.21
N GLY A 450 -5.32 17.11 24.65
CA GLY A 450 -6.49 17.85 24.20
C GLY A 450 -7.27 17.14 23.10
N LEU A 451 -8.59 17.30 23.09
CA LEU A 451 -9.48 16.82 22.04
C LEU A 451 -9.88 17.96 21.10
N ARG A 452 -9.94 17.69 19.80
CA ARG A 452 -10.40 18.59 18.74
C ARG A 452 -11.56 17.94 17.99
N SER A 453 -12.66 18.69 17.91
CA SER A 453 -13.92 18.27 17.30
C SER A 453 -14.33 19.15 16.14
N GLN A 454 -13.42 19.95 15.58
CA GLN A 454 -13.64 20.64 14.32
C GLN A 454 -13.65 19.61 13.18
N PHE A 455 -14.48 19.84 12.16
CA PHE A 455 -14.39 19.09 10.92
C PHE A 455 -12.98 19.26 10.33
N GLY A 456 -12.34 18.14 10.03
CA GLY A 456 -11.11 18.09 9.26
C GLY A 456 -11.15 16.96 8.25
N HIS A 457 -10.34 17.09 7.21
CA HIS A 457 -10.17 16.09 6.17
C HIS A 457 -8.67 15.87 5.90
N ILE A 458 -8.32 14.73 5.30
CA ILE A 458 -6.93 14.34 5.09
C ILE A 458 -6.13 15.29 4.19
N ASN A 459 -6.82 16.03 3.31
CA ASN A 459 -6.21 17.11 2.53
C ASN A 459 -5.81 18.34 3.38
N ASP A 460 -6.25 18.45 4.64
CA ASP A 460 -5.87 19.54 5.55
C ASP A 460 -4.46 19.37 6.13
N VAL A 461 -3.89 18.16 6.06
CA VAL A 461 -2.58 17.85 6.66
C VAL A 461 -1.47 18.67 6.00
N VAL A 462 -1.41 18.73 4.66
CA VAL A 462 -0.35 19.48 3.96
C VAL A 462 -0.40 20.98 4.26
N PRO A 463 -1.55 21.68 4.11
CA PRO A 463 -1.66 23.08 4.53
C PRO A 463 -1.27 23.31 5.99
N THR A 464 -1.60 22.38 6.89
CA THR A 464 -1.22 22.46 8.31
C THR A 464 0.29 22.37 8.49
N LEU A 465 0.95 21.43 7.82
CA LEU A 465 2.40 21.26 7.90
C LEU A 465 3.15 22.45 7.30
N LEU A 466 2.71 22.95 6.15
CA LEU A 466 3.29 24.14 5.52
C LEU A 466 3.15 25.40 6.41
N ASP A 467 1.98 25.59 7.02
CA ASP A 467 1.72 26.67 8.00
C ASP A 467 2.62 26.53 9.24
N ILE A 468 2.82 25.32 9.75
CA ILE A 468 3.74 25.07 10.88
C ILE A 468 5.18 25.43 10.53
N VAL A 469 5.64 25.03 9.35
CA VAL A 469 7.02 25.25 8.89
C VAL A 469 7.26 26.72 8.47
N GLY A 470 6.19 27.45 8.10
CA GLY A 470 6.29 28.80 7.56
C GLY A 470 6.64 28.81 6.07
N ILE A 471 6.16 27.84 5.31
CA ILE A 471 6.28 27.76 3.85
C ILE A 471 4.92 28.09 3.23
N GLU A 472 4.88 29.02 2.27
CA GLU A 472 3.66 29.25 1.49
C GLU A 472 3.45 28.12 0.47
N ALA A 473 2.19 27.75 0.22
CA ALA A 473 1.87 26.81 -0.85
C ALA A 473 2.38 27.37 -2.21
N PRO A 474 3.22 26.63 -2.95
CA PRO A 474 3.86 27.17 -4.14
C PRO A 474 2.84 27.35 -5.27
N LYS A 475 2.95 28.48 -5.98
CA LYS A 475 2.17 28.73 -7.20
C LYS A 475 2.71 27.95 -8.41
N SER A 476 3.97 27.55 -8.36
CA SER A 476 4.63 26.74 -9.38
C SER A 476 5.69 25.84 -8.75
N VAL A 477 5.85 24.63 -9.28
CA VAL A 477 6.94 23.68 -8.97
C VAL A 477 7.51 23.23 -10.31
N ASP A 478 8.84 23.19 -10.45
CA ASP A 478 9.52 22.89 -11.73
C ASP A 478 9.00 23.70 -12.93
N GLY A 479 8.58 24.95 -12.70
CA GLY A 479 8.01 25.83 -13.73
C GLY A 479 6.57 25.50 -14.14
N ILE A 480 5.93 24.51 -13.52
CA ILE A 480 4.54 24.10 -13.78
C ILE A 480 3.61 24.75 -12.75
N ALA A 481 2.60 25.48 -13.23
CA ALA A 481 1.60 26.09 -12.39
C ALA A 481 0.84 25.01 -11.58
N GLN A 482 0.73 25.24 -10.28
CA GLN A 482 0.12 24.29 -9.36
C GLN A 482 -1.36 24.60 -9.16
N LYS A 483 -2.20 23.56 -9.10
CA LYS A 483 -3.59 23.69 -8.63
C LYS A 483 -3.59 24.17 -7.17
N PRO A 484 -4.53 25.02 -6.75
CA PRO A 484 -4.69 25.36 -5.34
C PRO A 484 -4.92 24.12 -4.48
N MET A 485 -4.45 24.16 -3.23
CA MET A 485 -4.83 23.16 -2.23
C MET A 485 -6.30 23.33 -1.87
N ASN A 486 -7.01 22.22 -1.70
CA ASN A 486 -8.41 22.22 -1.24
C ASN A 486 -8.49 22.21 0.29
N GLY A 487 -7.47 21.66 0.95
CA GLY A 487 -7.44 21.59 2.41
C GLY A 487 -7.21 22.95 3.08
N VAL A 488 -7.55 23.00 4.35
CA VAL A 488 -7.47 24.17 5.23
C VAL A 488 -6.60 23.81 6.44
N SER A 489 -5.59 24.63 6.75
CA SER A 489 -4.73 24.39 7.92
C SER A 489 -5.55 24.23 9.21
N LEU A 490 -5.26 23.19 9.97
CA LEU A 490 -5.83 22.89 11.29
C LEU A 490 -5.08 23.58 12.43
N ARG A 491 -3.98 24.30 12.15
CA ARG A 491 -3.13 24.95 13.18
C ARG A 491 -3.92 25.88 14.11
N TYR A 492 -4.96 26.54 13.60
CA TYR A 492 -5.82 27.42 14.41
C TYR A 492 -6.46 26.69 15.60
N THR A 493 -6.60 25.37 15.54
CA THR A 493 -7.17 24.56 16.61
C THR A 493 -6.18 24.31 17.76
N PHE A 494 -4.87 24.47 17.56
CA PHE A 494 -3.87 23.99 18.52
C PHE A 494 -3.99 24.69 19.87
N ASP A 495 -4.15 26.01 19.87
CA ASP A 495 -4.33 26.82 21.08
C ASP A 495 -5.81 27.17 21.38
N ALA A 496 -6.74 26.80 20.48
CA ALA A 496 -8.14 27.18 20.56
C ALA A 496 -9.05 25.96 20.33
N PRO A 497 -9.22 25.07 21.33
CA PRO A 497 -9.99 23.82 21.21
C PRO A 497 -11.45 24.02 20.81
N LYS A 498 -12.01 25.22 21.04
CA LYS A 498 -13.40 25.59 20.74
C LYS A 498 -13.55 26.56 19.57
N ALA A 499 -12.48 26.80 18.79
CA ALA A 499 -12.59 27.61 17.59
C ALA A 499 -13.60 26.99 16.62
N ALA A 500 -14.33 27.86 15.89
CA ALA A 500 -15.21 27.41 14.82
C ALA A 500 -14.39 26.67 13.75
N GLU A 501 -14.98 25.62 13.17
CA GLU A 501 -14.36 24.92 12.04
C GLU A 501 -14.19 25.86 10.84
N ARG A 502 -13.10 25.68 10.08
CA ARG A 502 -12.77 26.49 8.90
C ARG A 502 -12.89 25.73 7.58
N HIS A 503 -12.91 24.40 7.65
CA HIS A 503 -13.17 23.53 6.52
C HIS A 503 -14.67 23.28 6.44
N ASN A 504 -15.35 24.10 5.63
CA ASN A 504 -16.82 24.17 5.65
C ASN A 504 -17.50 23.24 4.64
N THR A 505 -16.80 22.82 3.58
CA THR A 505 -17.37 21.98 2.52
C THR A 505 -16.39 20.90 2.11
N GLN A 506 -16.82 19.64 2.07
CA GLN A 506 -16.03 18.53 1.55
C GLN A 506 -16.96 17.49 0.93
N TYR A 507 -16.70 17.11 -0.31
CA TYR A 507 -17.36 15.96 -0.94
C TYR A 507 -16.54 14.68 -0.72
N PHE A 508 -17.21 13.53 -0.84
CA PHE A 508 -16.60 12.21 -0.84
C PHE A 508 -17.21 11.39 -1.98
N GLU A 509 -16.38 10.62 -2.69
CA GLU A 509 -16.85 9.70 -3.74
C GLU A 509 -15.90 8.50 -3.85
N VAL A 510 -16.48 7.30 -3.80
CA VAL A 510 -15.80 6.03 -4.10
C VAL A 510 -16.79 5.12 -4.83
N PHE A 511 -16.47 4.74 -6.06
CA PHE A 511 -17.23 3.75 -6.84
C PHE A 511 -18.72 4.10 -7.01
N GLY A 512 -19.02 5.37 -7.20
CA GLY A 512 -20.36 5.93 -7.34
C GLY A 512 -21.05 6.25 -6.02
N ARG A 513 -20.57 5.68 -4.89
CA ARG A 513 -21.06 5.98 -3.54
C ARG A 513 -20.52 7.33 -3.13
N ARG A 514 -21.39 8.21 -2.65
CA ARG A 514 -21.04 9.62 -2.55
C ARG A 514 -21.71 10.33 -1.39
N SER A 515 -21.05 11.36 -0.90
CA SER A 515 -21.61 12.27 0.10
C SER A 515 -21.03 13.67 -0.03
N ILE A 516 -21.68 14.62 0.63
CA ILE A 516 -21.16 15.97 0.83
C ILE A 516 -21.47 16.46 2.24
N TYR A 517 -20.45 17.03 2.87
CA TYR A 517 -20.55 17.78 4.10
C TYR A 517 -20.58 19.29 3.77
N HIS A 518 -21.46 20.04 4.43
CA HIS A 518 -21.49 21.51 4.39
C HIS A 518 -22.03 22.12 5.69
N ASP A 519 -21.21 22.87 6.43
CA ASP A 519 -21.60 23.62 7.65
C ASP A 519 -22.41 22.79 8.67
N GLY A 520 -22.02 21.53 8.87
CA GLY A 520 -22.68 20.59 9.78
C GLY A 520 -23.69 19.65 9.12
N TRP A 521 -24.21 20.00 7.94
CA TRP A 521 -25.10 19.12 7.18
C TRP A 521 -24.30 18.08 6.42
N PHE A 522 -24.84 16.87 6.30
CA PHE A 522 -24.23 15.78 5.55
C PHE A 522 -25.31 15.08 4.72
N ALA A 523 -25.17 15.08 3.40
CA ALA A 523 -26.06 14.38 2.49
C ALA A 523 -25.29 13.26 1.80
N MET A 524 -25.91 12.09 1.66
CA MET A 524 -25.25 10.92 1.08
C MET A 524 -26.19 10.12 0.18
N ALA A 525 -25.61 9.38 -0.75
CA ALA A 525 -26.27 8.41 -1.59
C ALA A 525 -25.38 7.17 -1.77
N ASN A 526 -25.93 6.01 -1.46
CA ASN A 526 -25.29 4.73 -1.76
C ASN A 526 -25.55 4.32 -3.20
N HIS A 527 -24.57 3.64 -3.78
CA HIS A 527 -24.59 3.14 -5.14
C HIS A 527 -24.02 1.72 -5.21
N GLY A 528 -24.62 0.88 -6.05
CA GLY A 528 -24.14 -0.48 -6.27
C GLY A 528 -24.32 -1.44 -5.09
N PRO A 529 -23.72 -2.64 -5.15
CA PRO A 529 -23.89 -3.70 -4.15
C PRO A 529 -23.11 -3.43 -2.84
N VAL A 530 -23.25 -4.33 -1.86
CA VAL A 530 -22.41 -4.35 -0.64
C VAL A 530 -20.91 -4.40 -0.95
N PRO A 531 -20.03 -3.87 -0.08
CA PRO A 531 -18.62 -3.64 -0.40
C PRO A 531 -17.79 -4.91 -0.68
N TRP A 532 -18.20 -6.08 -0.16
CA TRP A 532 -17.57 -7.38 -0.46
C TRP A 532 -18.08 -8.04 -1.76
N LYS A 533 -18.79 -7.31 -2.62
CA LYS A 533 -19.29 -7.77 -3.94
C LYS A 533 -18.86 -6.82 -5.06
N VAL A 534 -17.55 -6.53 -5.14
CA VAL A 534 -16.94 -5.48 -5.96
C VAL A 534 -17.27 -5.53 -7.47
N ALA A 535 -17.73 -6.67 -8.01
CA ALA A 535 -17.74 -6.90 -9.46
C ALA A 535 -19.12 -6.98 -10.16
N LEU A 536 -20.25 -6.66 -9.51
CA LEU A 536 -21.52 -7.25 -9.99
C LEU A 536 -22.59 -6.35 -10.63
N GLN A 537 -22.55 -5.02 -10.60
CA GLN A 537 -23.50 -4.17 -11.35
C GLN A 537 -23.18 -2.66 -11.22
N ASP A 538 -23.02 -1.96 -12.35
CA ASP A 538 -23.08 -0.50 -12.44
C ASP A 538 -24.56 -0.14 -12.69
N THR A 539 -25.21 0.51 -11.73
CA THR A 539 -26.62 0.90 -11.84
C THR A 539 -26.74 2.35 -12.27
N ASP A 540 -27.95 2.82 -12.59
CA ASP A 540 -28.17 4.24 -12.89
C ASP A 540 -28.09 5.07 -11.60
N PRO A 541 -27.11 5.98 -11.42
CA PRO A 541 -26.97 6.77 -10.20
C PRO A 541 -28.18 7.69 -9.91
N ALA A 542 -29.03 7.97 -10.90
CA ALA A 542 -30.25 8.72 -10.71
C ALA A 542 -31.31 7.97 -9.87
N LYS A 543 -31.13 6.65 -9.68
CA LYS A 543 -32.01 5.81 -8.86
C LYS A 543 -31.54 5.69 -7.41
N ASP A 544 -30.38 6.25 -7.08
CA ASP A 544 -29.84 6.17 -5.73
C ASP A 544 -30.72 6.95 -4.75
N VAL A 545 -30.93 6.38 -3.58
CA VAL A 545 -31.71 7.00 -2.51
C VAL A 545 -30.79 7.91 -1.70
N TRP A 546 -31.15 9.18 -1.62
CA TRP A 546 -30.43 10.17 -0.83
C TRP A 546 -30.94 10.24 0.61
N GLN A 547 -30.00 10.38 1.55
CA GLN A 547 -30.26 10.56 2.97
C GLN A 547 -29.63 11.88 3.44
N LEU A 548 -30.12 12.45 4.55
CA LEU A 548 -29.65 13.72 5.10
C LEU A 548 -29.46 13.66 6.61
N TYR A 549 -28.37 14.23 7.11
CA TYR A 549 -28.03 14.23 8.55
C TYR A 549 -27.54 15.61 9.00
N ASP A 550 -27.76 15.94 10.28
CA ASP A 550 -27.17 17.10 10.94
C ASP A 550 -26.11 16.65 11.95
N LEU A 551 -24.85 16.63 11.50
CA LEU A 551 -23.71 16.12 12.27
C LEU A 551 -23.32 16.99 13.48
N ARG A 552 -23.94 18.16 13.65
CA ARG A 552 -23.75 19.01 14.85
C ARG A 552 -24.47 18.42 16.05
N SER A 553 -25.58 17.73 15.81
CA SER A 553 -26.41 17.08 16.83
C SER A 553 -26.39 15.55 16.74
N ASP A 554 -25.94 15.01 15.62
CA ASP A 554 -25.87 13.57 15.36
C ASP A 554 -24.45 13.17 14.97
N PHE A 555 -23.59 12.97 15.97
CA PHE A 555 -22.21 12.55 15.75
C PHE A 555 -22.12 11.26 14.91
N SER A 556 -23.10 10.37 15.04
CA SER A 556 -23.02 8.99 14.58
C SER A 556 -23.65 8.72 13.22
N GLU A 557 -24.28 9.71 12.57
CA GLU A 557 -25.07 9.49 11.34
C GLU A 557 -26.21 8.46 11.61
N SER A 558 -26.99 8.71 12.65
CA SER A 558 -28.02 7.80 13.16
C SER A 558 -29.45 8.16 12.75
N THR A 559 -29.72 9.42 12.41
CA THR A 559 -31.08 9.92 12.18
C THR A 559 -31.21 10.58 10.82
N ASP A 560 -31.84 9.89 9.88
CA ASP A 560 -32.14 10.43 8.56
C ASP A 560 -33.25 11.51 8.62
N LEU A 561 -32.93 12.68 8.08
CA LEU A 561 -33.76 13.88 8.03
C LEU A 561 -34.28 14.17 6.62
N ALA A 562 -33.96 13.36 5.60
CA ALA A 562 -34.33 13.61 4.20
C ALA A 562 -35.83 13.92 4.02
N ALA A 563 -36.70 13.14 4.68
CA ALA A 563 -38.15 13.34 4.62
C ALA A 563 -38.63 14.60 5.36
N LYS A 564 -37.88 15.09 6.35
CA LYS A 564 -38.22 16.26 7.16
C LYS A 564 -37.67 17.56 6.59
N GLU A 565 -36.55 17.49 5.88
CA GLU A 565 -35.79 18.62 5.35
C GLU A 565 -35.54 18.46 3.82
N PRO A 566 -36.58 18.24 3.00
CA PRO A 566 -36.39 17.92 1.58
C PRO A 566 -35.76 19.07 0.78
N ALA A 567 -36.06 20.32 1.13
CA ALA A 567 -35.43 21.48 0.49
C ALA A 567 -33.93 21.54 0.77
N ARG A 568 -33.53 21.28 2.02
CA ARG A 568 -32.11 21.20 2.41
C ARG A 568 -31.40 20.09 1.65
N LEU A 569 -32.05 18.93 1.49
CA LEU A 569 -31.46 17.83 0.73
C LEU A 569 -31.22 18.22 -0.73
N GLU A 570 -32.18 18.87 -1.38
CA GLU A 570 -31.99 19.35 -2.75
C GLU A 570 -30.88 20.42 -2.86
N ASP A 571 -30.72 21.29 -1.86
CA ASP A 571 -29.59 22.23 -1.80
C ASP A 571 -28.25 21.50 -1.72
N MET A 572 -28.16 20.49 -0.84
CA MET A 572 -26.96 19.67 -0.67
C MET A 572 -26.62 18.86 -1.92
N LYS A 573 -27.62 18.31 -2.62
CA LYS A 573 -27.43 17.60 -3.90
C LYS A 573 -26.84 18.52 -4.96
N ARG A 574 -27.35 19.75 -5.10
CA ARG A 574 -26.80 20.73 -6.04
C ARG A 574 -25.38 21.15 -5.67
N LEU A 575 -25.09 21.31 -4.37
CA LEU A 575 -23.73 21.59 -3.91
C LEU A 575 -22.79 20.42 -4.24
N PHE A 576 -23.23 19.17 -4.03
CA PHE A 576 -22.46 18.00 -4.42
C PHE A 576 -22.14 18.03 -5.92
N GLU A 577 -23.12 18.28 -6.79
CA GLU A 577 -22.90 18.35 -8.24
C GLU A 577 -21.87 19.43 -8.63
N GLN A 578 -21.89 20.59 -7.95
CA GLN A 578 -20.93 21.67 -8.17
C GLN A 578 -19.51 21.26 -7.76
N GLU A 579 -19.33 20.72 -6.56
CA GLU A 579 -18.03 20.25 -6.08
C GLU A 579 -17.51 19.06 -6.90
N ALA A 580 -18.40 18.14 -7.26
CA ALA A 580 -18.10 17.00 -8.13
C ALA A 580 -17.60 17.45 -9.51
N ALA A 581 -18.25 18.44 -10.12
CA ALA A 581 -17.82 19.00 -11.39
C ALA A 581 -16.47 19.72 -11.27
N ALA A 582 -16.28 20.53 -10.21
CA ALA A 582 -15.04 21.28 -9.97
C ALA A 582 -13.82 20.36 -9.76
N ASN A 583 -14.05 19.13 -9.26
CA ASN A 583 -12.99 18.17 -8.96
C ASN A 583 -12.95 16.98 -9.92
N GLN A 584 -13.64 17.03 -11.07
CA GLN A 584 -13.60 15.98 -12.12
C GLN A 584 -14.19 14.61 -11.72
N VAL A 585 -15.16 14.61 -10.79
CA VAL A 585 -15.85 13.38 -10.35
C VAL A 585 -16.89 12.91 -11.38
N LEU A 586 -17.43 13.84 -12.18
CA LEU A 586 -18.49 13.54 -13.14
C LEU A 586 -17.95 12.96 -14.47
N PRO A 587 -18.67 12.00 -15.10
CA PRO A 587 -19.93 11.40 -14.65
C PRO A 587 -19.73 10.38 -13.51
N ILE A 588 -20.72 10.27 -12.63
CA ILE A 588 -20.75 9.26 -11.57
C ILE A 588 -20.86 7.87 -12.19
N SER A 589 -19.99 6.95 -11.77
CA SER A 589 -20.05 5.55 -12.19
C SER A 589 -19.40 4.62 -11.16
N GLY A 590 -19.76 3.34 -11.20
CA GLY A 590 -19.05 2.28 -10.49
C GLY A 590 -17.61 2.03 -11.00
N PRO A 591 -16.90 1.04 -10.40
CA PRO A 591 -15.52 0.71 -10.75
C PRO A 591 -15.40 0.16 -12.17
N LYS A 592 -14.28 0.43 -12.85
CA LYS A 592 -13.97 -0.08 -14.20
C LYS A 592 -12.91 -1.18 -14.13
N LEU A 593 -13.33 -2.43 -14.27
CA LEU A 593 -12.43 -3.60 -14.28
C LEU A 593 -11.82 -3.91 -15.65
N PHE A 594 -12.54 -3.56 -16.73
CA PHE A 594 -12.13 -3.83 -18.10
C PHE A 594 -12.24 -2.57 -18.96
N GLY A 595 -11.51 -2.54 -20.08
CA GLY A 595 -11.60 -1.42 -21.02
C GLY A 595 -11.22 -0.08 -20.40
N ARG A 596 -10.22 -0.08 -19.49
CA ARG A 596 -9.83 1.08 -18.68
C ARG A 596 -9.37 2.29 -19.50
N GLY A 597 -9.02 2.11 -20.77
CA GLY A 597 -8.55 3.22 -21.63
C GLY A 597 -7.19 3.80 -21.21
N LEU A 598 -6.45 3.06 -20.40
CA LEU A 598 -5.09 3.38 -19.94
C LEU A 598 -4.08 2.49 -20.69
N PRO A 599 -2.78 2.87 -20.72
CA PRO A 599 -1.75 2.05 -21.34
C PRO A 599 -1.71 0.63 -20.77
N ASP A 600 -1.39 -0.34 -21.63
CA ASP A 600 -1.21 -1.76 -21.27
C ASP A 600 0.07 -2.26 -21.92
N LEU A 601 1.09 -2.55 -21.10
CA LEU A 601 2.39 -3.04 -21.57
C LEU A 601 2.28 -4.38 -22.30
N ALA A 602 1.24 -5.17 -22.01
CA ALA A 602 1.01 -6.46 -22.64
C ALA A 602 0.13 -6.38 -23.91
N ALA A 603 -0.33 -5.19 -24.30
CA ALA A 603 -1.22 -5.02 -25.44
C ALA A 603 -0.59 -5.55 -26.74
N GLY A 604 -1.25 -6.55 -27.35
CA GLY A 604 -0.77 -7.19 -28.58
C GLY A 604 0.43 -8.13 -28.41
N VAL A 605 0.98 -8.26 -27.20
CA VAL A 605 2.12 -9.14 -26.91
C VAL A 605 1.62 -10.58 -26.80
N LYS A 606 1.88 -11.38 -27.83
CA LYS A 606 1.55 -12.81 -27.86
C LYS A 606 2.65 -13.69 -27.27
N GLN A 607 3.88 -13.21 -27.27
CA GLN A 607 5.05 -13.94 -26.81
C GLN A 607 6.06 -12.96 -26.23
N ALA A 608 6.68 -13.34 -25.11
CA ALA A 608 7.78 -12.60 -24.50
C ALA A 608 8.84 -13.57 -23.99
N THR A 609 10.10 -13.19 -24.12
CA THR A 609 11.27 -13.97 -23.68
C THR A 609 12.04 -13.16 -22.64
N PHE A 610 12.36 -13.83 -21.54
CA PHE A 610 13.02 -13.27 -20.37
C PHE A 610 14.29 -14.06 -20.06
N HIS A 611 15.25 -13.42 -19.39
CA HIS A 611 16.53 -14.04 -19.02
C HIS A 611 16.73 -13.99 -17.51
N ALA A 612 17.69 -14.76 -16.98
CA ALA A 612 18.04 -14.70 -15.58
C ALA A 612 18.28 -13.25 -15.11
N GLY A 613 17.67 -12.87 -13.98
CA GLY A 613 17.71 -11.50 -13.47
C GLY A 613 16.59 -10.58 -13.98
N ALA A 614 15.73 -11.05 -14.88
CA ALA A 614 14.43 -10.43 -15.12
C ALA A 614 13.55 -10.66 -13.89
N VAL A 615 13.45 -9.64 -13.03
CA VAL A 615 12.76 -9.70 -11.75
C VAL A 615 11.90 -8.48 -11.51
N GLY A 616 10.87 -8.61 -10.67
CA GLY A 616 9.95 -7.54 -10.31
C GLY A 616 9.03 -7.14 -11.46
N ILE A 617 8.72 -8.07 -12.39
CA ILE A 617 7.86 -7.79 -13.54
C ILE A 617 6.40 -8.03 -13.13
N PRO A 618 5.52 -7.02 -13.12
CA PRO A 618 4.13 -7.24 -12.72
C PRO A 618 3.41 -8.15 -13.71
N GLU A 619 2.45 -8.95 -13.24
CA GLU A 619 1.64 -9.85 -14.08
C GLU A 619 0.96 -9.10 -15.25
N THR A 620 0.59 -7.85 -15.02
CA THR A 620 -0.03 -6.98 -16.02
C THR A 620 0.87 -6.72 -17.23
N ALA A 621 2.20 -6.83 -17.09
CA ALA A 621 3.19 -6.65 -18.15
C ALA A 621 3.56 -7.95 -18.89
N LEU A 622 2.98 -9.10 -18.51
CA LEU A 622 3.21 -10.38 -19.16
C LEU A 622 2.21 -10.63 -20.30
N PRO A 623 2.53 -11.49 -21.29
CA PRO A 623 1.54 -11.96 -22.25
C PRO A 623 0.27 -12.45 -21.54
N LYS A 624 -0.91 -11.97 -21.95
CA LYS A 624 -2.16 -12.36 -21.29
C LYS A 624 -2.46 -13.85 -21.50
N VAL A 625 -2.45 -14.63 -20.42
CA VAL A 625 -2.61 -16.11 -20.44
C VAL A 625 -3.99 -16.59 -19.96
N GLN A 626 -4.80 -15.70 -19.39
CA GLN A 626 -6.07 -16.05 -18.79
C GLN A 626 -7.11 -16.46 -19.85
N ASN A 627 -7.91 -17.48 -19.52
CA ASN A 627 -9.00 -18.03 -20.34
C ASN A 627 -8.59 -18.45 -21.77
N ARG A 628 -7.37 -18.94 -21.97
CA ARG A 628 -6.87 -19.39 -23.27
C ARG A 628 -5.75 -20.41 -23.12
N SER A 629 -5.38 -21.04 -24.22
CA SER A 629 -4.20 -21.91 -24.28
C SER A 629 -2.92 -21.10 -24.33
N TRP A 630 -1.89 -21.58 -23.64
CA TRP A 630 -0.58 -20.94 -23.58
C TRP A 630 0.50 -21.97 -23.23
N GLY A 631 1.75 -21.54 -23.21
CA GLY A 631 2.86 -22.38 -22.78
C GLY A 631 4.05 -21.57 -22.29
N ILE A 632 4.95 -22.28 -21.60
CA ILE A 632 6.22 -21.78 -21.07
C ILE A 632 7.33 -22.67 -21.61
N SER A 633 8.41 -22.07 -22.10
CA SER A 633 9.62 -22.78 -22.49
C SER A 633 10.82 -22.20 -21.75
N ALA A 634 11.55 -23.02 -21.01
CA ALA A 634 12.75 -22.61 -20.29
C ALA A 634 13.96 -23.41 -20.77
N THR A 635 15.05 -22.73 -21.12
CA THR A 635 16.34 -23.38 -21.40
C THR A 635 17.27 -23.20 -20.21
N LEU A 636 17.99 -24.26 -19.85
CA LEU A 636 18.92 -24.28 -18.72
C LEU A 636 20.15 -25.09 -19.05
N ARG A 637 21.27 -24.72 -18.41
CA ARG A 637 22.45 -25.54 -18.29
C ARG A 637 22.62 -25.94 -16.84
N THR A 638 22.68 -27.22 -16.56
CA THR A 638 22.73 -27.79 -15.21
C THR A 638 24.07 -28.48 -14.94
N ASP A 639 24.48 -28.47 -13.68
CA ASP A 639 25.45 -29.39 -13.11
C ASP A 639 24.72 -30.37 -12.14
N PRO A 640 25.40 -31.38 -11.56
CA PRO A 640 24.76 -32.34 -10.66
C PRO A 640 24.19 -31.75 -9.36
N ALA A 641 24.48 -30.49 -9.04
CA ALA A 641 23.96 -29.78 -7.87
C ALA A 641 22.86 -28.77 -8.25
N ALA A 642 22.36 -28.79 -9.49
CA ALA A 642 21.33 -27.90 -9.97
C ALA A 642 20.07 -27.96 -9.09
N GLN A 643 19.64 -26.81 -8.56
CA GLN A 643 18.43 -26.67 -7.76
C GLN A 643 18.00 -25.20 -7.74
N GLY A 644 16.73 -24.94 -7.43
CA GLY A 644 16.20 -23.58 -7.29
C GLY A 644 15.17 -23.22 -8.36
N VAL A 645 14.61 -22.03 -8.22
CA VAL A 645 13.54 -21.51 -9.09
C VAL A 645 14.07 -21.17 -10.47
N VAL A 646 13.44 -21.68 -11.52
CA VAL A 646 13.72 -21.31 -12.91
C VAL A 646 12.90 -20.08 -13.29
N ALA A 647 11.60 -20.11 -13.04
CA ALA A 647 10.71 -18.97 -13.19
C ALA A 647 9.46 -19.11 -12.33
N ALA A 648 8.96 -18.02 -11.77
CA ALA A 648 7.75 -17.99 -10.95
C ALA A 648 6.90 -16.76 -11.27
N VAL A 649 5.58 -16.87 -11.10
CA VAL A 649 4.66 -15.74 -10.97
C VAL A 649 3.55 -16.08 -10.00
N GLY A 650 3.18 -15.09 -9.18
CA GLY A 650 2.17 -15.23 -8.14
C GLY A 650 2.81 -15.66 -6.82
N GLY A 651 2.03 -16.32 -5.96
CA GLY A 651 2.47 -16.68 -4.62
C GLY A 651 1.83 -17.94 -4.04
N GLU A 652 1.89 -18.06 -2.71
CA GLU A 652 1.41 -19.21 -1.94
C GLU A 652 -0.07 -19.54 -2.20
N SER A 653 -0.86 -18.51 -2.53
CA SER A 653 -2.28 -18.61 -2.81
C SER A 653 -2.51 -19.02 -4.26
N ALA A 654 -1.96 -18.30 -5.21
CA ALA A 654 -2.25 -18.50 -6.63
C ALA A 654 -1.05 -18.10 -7.47
N GLY A 655 -0.75 -18.90 -8.50
CA GLY A 655 0.44 -18.68 -9.31
C GLY A 655 0.91 -19.94 -10.04
N TRP A 656 2.05 -19.85 -10.70
CA TRP A 656 2.77 -21.01 -11.21
C TRP A 656 4.29 -20.83 -11.11
N THR A 657 5.01 -21.94 -11.03
CA THR A 657 6.48 -21.95 -10.99
C THR A 657 7.04 -23.15 -11.74
N ILE A 658 8.20 -22.95 -12.37
CA ILE A 658 9.11 -24.01 -12.79
C ILE A 658 10.31 -23.92 -11.84
N PHE A 659 10.65 -25.02 -11.17
CA PHE A 659 11.83 -25.08 -10.31
C PHE A 659 12.50 -26.45 -10.40
N VAL A 660 13.77 -26.51 -9.99
CA VAL A 660 14.51 -27.75 -9.79
C VAL A 660 14.54 -28.06 -8.29
N ASP A 661 13.96 -29.20 -7.92
CA ASP A 661 13.84 -29.58 -6.50
C ASP A 661 15.17 -30.10 -5.92
N ALA A 662 15.19 -30.40 -4.61
CA ALA A 662 16.40 -30.92 -3.94
C ALA A 662 16.83 -32.31 -4.43
N GLY A 663 15.97 -33.03 -5.18
CA GLY A 663 16.30 -34.27 -5.88
C GLY A 663 16.79 -34.04 -7.31
N HIS A 664 16.96 -32.78 -7.72
CA HIS A 664 17.36 -32.35 -9.06
C HIS A 664 16.33 -32.66 -10.16
N HIS A 665 15.05 -32.84 -9.82
CA HIS A 665 13.98 -32.99 -10.80
C HIS A 665 13.44 -31.64 -11.23
N ALA A 666 13.12 -31.51 -12.52
CA ALA A 666 12.31 -30.39 -13.00
C ALA A 666 10.87 -30.57 -12.50
N VAL A 667 10.33 -29.54 -11.86
CA VAL A 667 8.97 -29.51 -11.35
C VAL A 667 8.25 -28.30 -11.94
N PHE A 668 7.07 -28.52 -12.50
CA PHE A 668 6.10 -27.47 -12.78
C PHE A 668 4.98 -27.55 -11.76
N ARG A 669 4.69 -26.42 -11.10
CA ARG A 669 3.56 -26.29 -10.20
C ARG A 669 2.62 -25.20 -10.68
N TYR A 670 1.31 -25.46 -10.61
CA TYR A 670 0.24 -24.48 -10.77
C TYR A 670 -0.66 -24.48 -9.54
N ARG A 671 -0.84 -23.31 -8.91
CA ARG A 671 -1.74 -23.09 -7.77
C ARG A 671 -2.97 -22.28 -8.21
N ALA A 672 -4.14 -22.81 -7.91
CA ALA A 672 -5.43 -22.13 -8.06
C ALA A 672 -6.07 -21.96 -6.68
N TYR A 673 -5.51 -21.11 -5.83
CA TYR A 673 -5.96 -20.97 -4.44
C TYR A 673 -5.94 -22.32 -3.72
N ASP A 674 -6.79 -22.46 -2.72
CA ASP A 674 -7.08 -23.71 -2.02
C ASP A 674 -7.99 -24.67 -2.84
N LEU A 675 -8.27 -24.36 -4.11
CA LEU A 675 -9.13 -25.19 -4.97
C LEU A 675 -8.36 -26.37 -5.58
N GLN A 676 -7.14 -26.10 -6.06
CA GLN A 676 -6.29 -27.10 -6.69
C GLN A 676 -4.84 -26.63 -6.70
N THR A 677 -3.93 -27.55 -6.35
CA THR A 677 -2.53 -27.48 -6.76
C THR A 677 -2.26 -28.64 -7.72
N LEU A 678 -1.63 -28.36 -8.85
CA LEU A 678 -1.17 -29.36 -9.80
C LEU A 678 0.36 -29.34 -9.84
N ASP A 679 0.96 -30.51 -9.60
CA ASP A 679 2.40 -30.74 -9.74
C ASP A 679 2.67 -31.73 -10.86
N LEU A 680 3.57 -31.34 -11.75
CA LEU A 680 4.16 -32.22 -12.75
C LEU A 680 5.66 -32.29 -12.51
N ARG A 681 6.23 -33.49 -12.58
CA ARG A 681 7.64 -33.72 -12.23
C ARG A 681 8.33 -34.60 -13.27
N SER A 682 9.57 -34.27 -13.62
CA SER A 682 10.37 -35.14 -14.50
C SER A 682 10.57 -36.53 -13.89
N ALA A 683 10.53 -37.59 -14.70
CA ALA A 683 10.67 -38.95 -14.19
C ALA A 683 12.07 -39.22 -13.64
N ALA A 684 13.09 -38.64 -14.28
CA ALA A 684 14.48 -38.69 -13.85
C ALA A 684 14.98 -37.30 -13.38
N PRO A 685 15.99 -37.26 -12.48
CA PRO A 685 16.75 -36.05 -12.22
C PRO A 685 17.38 -35.50 -13.50
N LEU A 686 17.47 -34.17 -13.60
CA LEU A 686 18.17 -33.52 -14.71
C LEU A 686 19.66 -33.90 -14.68
N SER A 687 20.17 -34.36 -15.81
CA SER A 687 21.61 -34.65 -15.95
C SER A 687 22.42 -33.35 -15.97
N ALA A 688 23.75 -33.44 -15.85
CA ALA A 688 24.60 -32.30 -16.18
C ALA A 688 24.58 -32.07 -17.70
N GLY A 689 24.24 -30.87 -18.15
CA GLY A 689 24.13 -30.59 -19.59
C GLY A 689 23.21 -29.43 -19.91
N GLN A 690 22.84 -29.31 -21.19
CA GLN A 690 21.78 -28.39 -21.63
C GLN A 690 20.45 -29.13 -21.60
N HIS A 691 19.43 -28.46 -21.07
CA HIS A 691 18.07 -28.95 -21.03
C HIS A 691 17.08 -27.88 -21.49
N ARG A 692 15.97 -28.33 -22.05
CA ARG A 692 14.79 -27.52 -22.35
C ARG A 692 13.59 -28.10 -21.62
N ILE A 693 12.92 -27.27 -20.85
CA ILE A 693 11.67 -27.58 -20.14
C ILE A 693 10.54 -26.86 -20.87
N ASP A 694 9.57 -27.60 -21.40
CA ASP A 694 8.38 -27.04 -22.01
C ASP A 694 7.13 -27.46 -21.21
N VAL A 695 6.33 -26.47 -20.82
CA VAL A 695 5.02 -26.67 -20.20
C VAL A 695 3.95 -26.14 -21.12
N ASP A 696 3.02 -27.01 -21.52
CA ASP A 696 1.89 -26.65 -22.36
C ASP A 696 0.60 -26.72 -21.57
N ILE A 697 -0.21 -25.66 -21.64
CA ILE A 697 -1.49 -25.54 -20.96
C ILE A 697 -2.56 -25.39 -22.04
N ALA A 698 -3.27 -26.48 -22.31
CA ALA A 698 -4.31 -26.57 -23.31
C ALA A 698 -5.68 -26.27 -22.66
N TYR A 699 -6.13 -25.04 -22.79
CA TYR A 699 -7.39 -24.57 -22.22
C TYR A 699 -8.60 -25.24 -22.88
N GLN A 700 -9.57 -25.64 -22.06
CA GLN A 700 -10.72 -26.41 -22.52
C GLN A 700 -11.86 -25.48 -22.98
N GLY A 701 -12.10 -25.45 -24.29
CA GLY A 701 -13.26 -24.77 -24.88
C GLY A 701 -13.21 -23.25 -24.84
N GLN A 702 -14.37 -22.62 -25.01
CA GLN A 702 -14.57 -21.18 -24.85
C GLN A 702 -15.30 -20.94 -23.53
N GLY A 703 -14.98 -19.87 -22.80
CA GLY A 703 -15.64 -19.56 -21.53
C GLY A 703 -14.69 -18.97 -20.50
N PHE A 704 -15.20 -18.78 -19.30
CA PHE A 704 -14.50 -18.16 -18.17
C PHE A 704 -14.09 -19.24 -17.17
N ALA A 705 -12.81 -19.24 -16.77
CA ALA A 705 -12.25 -20.16 -15.77
C ALA A 705 -12.41 -21.66 -16.09
N ASN A 706 -12.46 -22.06 -17.37
CA ASN A 706 -12.52 -23.49 -17.71
C ASN A 706 -11.22 -24.22 -17.29
N GLY A 707 -11.30 -25.54 -17.25
CA GLY A 707 -10.15 -26.41 -17.02
C GLY A 707 -9.12 -26.37 -18.14
N ALA A 708 -8.00 -27.06 -17.92
CA ALA A 708 -6.95 -27.21 -18.92
C ALA A 708 -6.26 -28.57 -18.78
N ASP A 709 -5.85 -29.16 -19.89
CA ASP A 709 -4.90 -30.26 -19.88
C ASP A 709 -3.48 -29.67 -19.88
N VAL A 710 -2.62 -30.15 -18.97
CA VAL A 710 -1.27 -29.62 -18.78
C VAL A 710 -0.25 -30.72 -19.04
N THR A 711 0.79 -30.45 -19.81
CA THR A 711 1.87 -31.40 -20.09
C THR A 711 3.23 -30.78 -19.80
N LEU A 712 4.10 -31.56 -19.14
CA LEU A 712 5.51 -31.24 -18.92
C LEU A 712 6.35 -32.08 -19.89
N ASN A 713 7.18 -31.42 -20.67
CA ASN A 713 8.15 -32.04 -21.56
C ASN A 713 9.57 -31.60 -21.21
N ILE A 714 10.52 -32.54 -21.25
CA ILE A 714 11.95 -32.29 -21.08
C ILE A 714 12.66 -32.75 -22.35
N ASP A 715 13.42 -31.86 -22.97
CA ASP A 715 14.19 -32.13 -24.20
C ASP A 715 13.34 -32.71 -25.35
N GLY A 716 12.08 -32.26 -25.45
CA GLY A 716 11.11 -32.71 -26.45
C GLY A 716 10.41 -34.04 -26.12
N HIS A 717 10.69 -34.64 -24.97
CA HIS A 717 10.03 -35.85 -24.48
C HIS A 717 9.01 -35.52 -23.40
N ARG A 718 7.80 -36.09 -23.51
CA ARG A 718 6.78 -35.93 -22.47
C ARG A 718 7.16 -36.73 -21.23
N GLU A 719 7.35 -36.03 -20.13
CA GLU A 719 7.69 -36.63 -18.84
C GLU A 719 6.46 -36.86 -17.97
N ASP A 720 5.53 -35.89 -17.97
CA ASP A 720 4.36 -35.93 -17.10
C ASP A 720 3.19 -35.13 -17.68
N ALA A 721 1.99 -35.35 -17.15
CA ALA A 721 0.80 -34.58 -17.50
C ALA A 721 -0.29 -34.66 -16.43
N GLY A 722 -1.10 -33.62 -16.38
CA GLY A 722 -2.22 -33.53 -15.46
C GLY A 722 -3.35 -32.69 -16.01
N LYS A 723 -4.38 -32.49 -15.16
CA LYS A 723 -5.55 -31.69 -15.52
C LYS A 723 -5.85 -30.67 -14.45
N LEU A 724 -6.00 -29.43 -14.89
CA LEU A 724 -6.63 -28.37 -14.11
C LEU A 724 -8.13 -28.48 -14.29
N ARG A 725 -8.86 -28.54 -13.17
CA ARG A 725 -10.34 -28.48 -13.15
C ARG A 725 -10.83 -27.10 -13.56
N MET A 726 -10.01 -26.09 -13.28
CA MET A 726 -10.24 -24.68 -13.57
C MET A 726 -8.92 -23.95 -13.67
N THR A 727 -8.90 -22.86 -14.43
CA THR A 727 -7.79 -21.91 -14.50
C THR A 727 -8.24 -20.57 -13.93
N LEU A 728 -7.29 -19.73 -13.52
CA LEU A 728 -7.63 -18.41 -13.01
C LEU A 728 -8.02 -17.45 -14.14
N PRO A 729 -9.16 -16.76 -14.03
CA PRO A 729 -9.73 -16.06 -15.18
C PRO A 729 -9.35 -14.58 -15.29
N THR A 730 -8.74 -13.99 -14.25
CA THR A 730 -8.42 -12.55 -14.20
C THR A 730 -6.95 -12.28 -13.92
N TYR A 731 -6.48 -12.61 -12.72
CA TYR A 731 -5.11 -12.46 -12.26
C TYR A 731 -4.79 -13.54 -11.23
N PHE A 732 -3.50 -13.84 -11.04
CA PHE A 732 -3.03 -14.74 -9.98
C PHE A 732 -3.00 -14.01 -8.63
N THR A 733 -2.44 -12.80 -8.60
CA THR A 733 -2.27 -11.99 -7.38
C THR A 733 -2.46 -10.50 -7.70
N ILE A 734 -2.43 -9.64 -6.68
CA ILE A 734 -2.48 -8.17 -6.87
C ILE A 734 -1.17 -7.45 -6.51
N ASP A 735 -0.19 -8.12 -5.90
CA ASP A 735 1.10 -7.53 -5.54
C ASP A 735 2.33 -8.32 -6.06
N GLU A 736 2.19 -9.62 -6.28
CA GLU A 736 3.33 -10.48 -6.62
C GLU A 736 3.76 -10.37 -8.08
N THR A 737 5.03 -10.68 -8.32
CA THR A 737 5.71 -10.44 -9.59
C THR A 737 6.05 -11.73 -10.32
N PHE A 738 6.39 -11.58 -11.59
CA PHE A 738 7.11 -12.58 -12.35
C PHE A 738 8.60 -12.37 -12.25
N ASP A 739 9.30 -13.47 -11.99
CA ASP A 739 10.72 -13.51 -11.71
C ASP A 739 11.38 -14.71 -12.39
N VAL A 740 12.59 -14.52 -12.92
CA VAL A 740 13.43 -15.57 -13.53
C VAL A 740 14.68 -15.82 -12.68
N GLY A 741 14.82 -17.06 -12.21
CA GLY A 741 15.95 -17.50 -11.39
C GLY A 741 15.75 -17.37 -9.88
N ILE A 742 14.61 -16.84 -9.42
CA ILE A 742 14.25 -16.60 -8.02
C ILE A 742 12.73 -16.42 -7.92
N ASP A 743 12.16 -16.62 -6.74
CA ASP A 743 10.75 -16.31 -6.41
C ASP A 743 10.72 -15.27 -5.29
N ARG A 744 10.36 -14.01 -5.58
CA ARG A 744 10.72 -12.91 -4.67
C ARG A 744 9.70 -12.58 -3.59
N GLY A 745 8.44 -12.95 -3.82
CA GLY A 745 7.39 -12.77 -2.82
C GLY A 745 7.16 -14.08 -2.07
N SER A 746 5.89 -14.43 -1.88
CA SER A 746 5.54 -15.65 -1.17
C SER A 746 5.74 -16.89 -2.06
N PRO A 747 6.18 -18.03 -1.51
CA PRO A 747 6.63 -19.14 -2.34
C PRO A 747 5.48 -19.79 -3.12
N VAL A 748 5.59 -19.79 -4.46
CA VAL A 748 4.67 -20.55 -5.31
C VAL A 748 4.96 -22.05 -5.21
N GLY A 749 6.22 -22.45 -5.12
CA GLY A 749 6.66 -23.85 -4.96
C GLY A 749 6.73 -24.32 -3.51
N ASP A 750 6.83 -25.65 -3.31
CA ASP A 750 7.22 -26.20 -1.99
C ASP A 750 8.74 -26.21 -1.88
N TYR A 751 9.32 -25.02 -1.72
CA TYR A 751 10.76 -24.89 -1.56
C TYR A 751 11.21 -25.41 -0.17
N PRO A 752 12.45 -25.88 -0.02
CA PRO A 752 12.97 -26.31 1.28
C PRO A 752 12.84 -25.20 2.34
N ALA A 753 12.35 -25.54 3.53
CA ALA A 753 12.07 -24.56 4.59
C ALA A 753 13.34 -23.87 5.14
N ASP A 754 14.50 -24.50 4.95
CA ASP A 754 15.83 -24.00 5.33
C ASP A 754 16.55 -23.27 4.18
N ALA A 755 15.95 -23.19 2.99
CA ALA A 755 16.49 -22.43 1.88
C ALA A 755 16.52 -20.92 2.19
N ALA A 756 17.47 -20.21 1.55
CA ALA A 756 17.43 -18.76 1.52
C ALA A 756 16.13 -18.28 0.84
N PRO A 757 15.58 -17.11 1.25
CA PRO A 757 14.38 -16.55 0.63
C PRO A 757 14.45 -16.56 -0.90
N GLY A 758 13.36 -17.00 -1.51
CA GLY A 758 13.18 -17.11 -2.95
C GLY A 758 13.88 -18.25 -3.67
N TYR A 759 14.58 -19.13 -2.94
CA TYR A 759 15.13 -20.39 -3.45
C TYR A 759 15.84 -20.21 -4.80
N ALA A 760 16.77 -19.24 -4.85
CA ALA A 760 17.43 -18.82 -6.07
C ALA A 760 18.13 -19.98 -6.78
N PHE A 761 18.08 -19.98 -8.11
CA PHE A 761 18.72 -21.00 -8.94
C PHE A 761 20.22 -21.08 -8.71
N ALA A 762 20.71 -22.28 -8.42
CA ALA A 762 22.10 -22.61 -8.22
C ALA A 762 22.45 -23.91 -8.98
N GLY A 763 23.75 -24.20 -9.12
CA GLY A 763 24.23 -25.40 -9.82
C GLY A 763 23.97 -25.38 -11.32
N GLY A 764 24.03 -24.21 -11.95
CA GLY A 764 23.74 -24.06 -13.38
C GLY A 764 23.62 -22.61 -13.86
N ALA A 765 23.01 -22.44 -15.04
CA ALA A 765 22.59 -21.16 -15.58
C ALA A 765 21.26 -21.30 -16.35
N ILE A 766 20.39 -20.32 -16.22
CA ILE A 766 19.15 -20.22 -17.02
C ILE A 766 19.48 -19.44 -18.30
N GLY A 767 19.16 -20.00 -19.46
CA GLY A 767 19.35 -19.37 -20.75
C GLY A 767 18.26 -18.34 -21.02
N GLU A 768 17.05 -18.83 -21.29
CA GLU A 768 15.87 -17.99 -21.53
C GLU A 768 14.59 -18.68 -21.05
N VAL A 769 13.60 -17.88 -20.70
CA VAL A 769 12.24 -18.30 -20.34
C VAL A 769 11.26 -17.56 -21.24
N THR A 770 10.53 -18.28 -22.06
CA THR A 770 9.56 -17.74 -23.02
C THR A 770 8.16 -18.10 -22.60
N ILE A 771 7.28 -17.10 -22.49
CA ILE A 771 5.84 -17.28 -22.31
C ILE A 771 5.16 -16.97 -23.64
N SER A 772 4.30 -17.87 -24.13
CA SER A 772 3.62 -17.73 -25.42
C SER A 772 2.14 -18.09 -25.34
N GLN A 773 1.28 -17.24 -25.91
CA GLN A 773 -0.12 -17.57 -26.21
C GLN A 773 -0.17 -18.56 -27.37
N LYS A 774 -1.12 -19.49 -27.33
CA LYS A 774 -1.32 -20.51 -28.38
C LYS A 774 -2.57 -20.26 -29.21
#